data_AF-A0A833JUE1-F1
#
_entry.id   AF-A0A833JUE1-F1
#
_cell.length_a   1.000
_cell.length_b   1.000
_cell.length_c   1.000
_cell.angle_alpha   90.00
_cell.angle_beta   90.00
_cell.angle_gamma   90.00
#
_symmetry.space_group_name_H-M   'P 1'
#
loop_
_entity.id
_entity.type
_entity.pdbx_description
1 polymer ?
#
loop_
_entity_poly.entity_id
_entity_poly.type
_entity_poly.pdbx_seq_one_letter_code
_entity_poly.pdbx_strand_id
1 'polypeptide(L)'
;MASPGFFQRQASARRNTGLLIVLFLTAVTLITLAVCLVGYMVTRSQTSALPFHYWLLSSHGLTTAGAVVALIGIGSLVRWVDLAGGGTRVARMVGARAIDPDTRDPEERKLRNIVEEMSIASGVPVPELYVMDHETGINAFVAGYTPGEAVMVVTHGALTQLNRDELQGVVGHEFSHILNGDMRINVRLIALLAGILMIGQIGQFLLRAGFYSSGRSRNRDGRAQAAMGLIGLALMVIGYVGVFFGRLIQSAVSRQREMLADASSVQFTRNPEGIGAALFKIGMKGGYLDTTSHASDMNHMCFGEAARMKFTSLLASHPPIDERINAIQPGLMARLRSRLRDTEPDSRLQGQGSSPEKAGLGDLVSQVVEPAQSAKKYSLSPLASSLTNQPAAATPTLSSRVGTVSADSERFASNLLQRLPSTFRNLLYTRAGAVQLCYGLVIYELTASEQTERLALIPEHSVLGAQPELLGKLLPSLLELGERARFPMLELAMPALRKLDPEERDTLLANVQKLVQADNRVTLFELALTTFLWRHLGSGSGQVVPVKYRSFRQVKPAIEQVLSLFARAGSEAPEMAQALYQEAISGFGNGNDETLHSKITMQNLRAALSVLNQLSPLLKPAIIDACGHCISHDGKVEVKEYELMRLVADQLDCPMPPL
;
A
#
# COMPACT_ATOMS: atom_id res chain seq x y z
N MET A 1 -9.15 -0.62 23.46
CA MET A 1 -7.94 0.14 23.05
C MET A 1 -8.30 0.96 21.83
N ALA A 2 -8.15 2.28 21.83
CA ALA A 2 -8.40 3.08 20.62
C ALA A 2 -7.30 2.75 19.59
N SER A 3 -7.68 2.31 18.38
CA SER A 3 -6.70 2.02 17.33
C SER A 3 -5.98 3.31 16.93
N PRO A 4 -4.65 3.31 16.77
CA PRO A 4 -3.93 4.49 16.29
C PRO A 4 -4.45 4.89 14.89
N GLY A 5 -4.68 6.19 14.69
CA GLY A 5 -5.18 6.72 13.42
C GLY A 5 -4.19 6.54 12.25
N PHE A 6 -4.67 6.65 11.01
CA PHE A 6 -3.89 6.45 9.77
C PHE A 6 -2.51 7.15 9.79
N PHE A 7 -2.46 8.43 10.18
CA PHE A 7 -1.23 9.21 10.22
C PHE A 7 -0.21 8.72 11.26
N GLN A 8 -0.68 8.22 12.41
CA GLN A 8 0.19 7.62 13.42
C GLN A 8 0.79 6.31 12.94
N ARG A 9 0.00 5.49 12.22
CA ARG A 9 0.47 4.25 11.59
C ARG A 9 1.57 4.55 10.56
N GLN A 10 1.37 5.54 9.70
CA GLN A 10 2.42 5.98 8.76
C GLN A 10 3.69 6.51 9.45
N ALA A 11 3.56 7.27 10.54
CA ALA A 11 4.70 7.78 11.29
C ALA A 11 5.48 6.66 12.00
N SER A 12 4.76 5.71 12.61
CA SER A 12 5.34 4.51 13.23
C SER A 12 6.10 3.67 12.20
N ALA A 13 5.50 3.41 11.03
CA ALA A 13 6.14 2.72 9.91
C ALA A 13 7.50 3.36 9.54
N ARG A 14 7.56 4.70 9.46
CA ARG A 14 8.82 5.40 9.18
C ARG A 14 9.85 5.27 10.30
N ARG A 15 9.44 5.39 11.57
CA ARG A 15 10.35 5.22 12.71
C ARG A 15 10.95 3.81 12.74
N ASN A 16 10.12 2.80 12.51
CA ASN A 16 10.55 1.41 12.44
C ASN A 16 11.49 1.16 11.26
N THR A 17 11.34 1.88 10.14
CA THR A 17 12.32 1.84 9.05
C THR A 17 13.70 2.32 9.52
N GLY A 18 13.77 3.38 10.33
CA GLY A 18 15.03 3.86 10.90
C GLY A 18 15.71 2.80 11.78
N LEU A 19 14.94 2.15 12.65
CA LEU A 19 15.42 1.06 13.50
C LEU A 19 15.92 -0.13 12.67
N LEU A 20 15.22 -0.46 11.58
CA LEU A 20 15.59 -1.52 10.65
C LEU A 20 16.92 -1.22 9.94
N ILE A 21 17.18 0.03 9.55
CA ILE A 21 18.48 0.43 8.99
C ILE A 21 19.60 0.24 10.03
N VAL A 22 19.36 0.60 11.28
CA VAL A 22 20.34 0.38 12.37
C VAL A 22 20.64 -1.11 12.52
N LEU A 23 19.60 -1.95 12.62
CA LEU A 23 19.75 -3.41 12.71
C LEU A 23 20.48 -4.00 11.50
N PHE A 24 20.21 -3.49 10.30
CA PHE A 24 20.90 -3.89 9.08
C PHE A 24 22.40 -3.54 9.13
N LEU A 25 22.76 -2.32 9.52
CA LEU A 25 24.16 -1.92 9.69
C LEU A 25 24.88 -2.77 10.74
N THR A 26 24.21 -3.10 11.85
CA THR A 26 24.73 -4.03 12.85
C THR A 26 24.97 -5.42 12.24
N ALA A 27 24.02 -5.96 11.48
CA ALA A 27 24.15 -7.25 10.81
C ALA A 27 25.32 -7.26 9.80
N VAL A 28 25.44 -6.23 8.97
CA VAL A 28 26.54 -6.07 8.01
C VAL A 28 27.89 -6.05 8.73
N THR A 29 27.98 -5.33 9.85
CA THR A 29 29.19 -5.27 10.67
C THR A 29 29.57 -6.64 11.23
N LEU A 30 28.61 -7.38 11.79
CA LEU A 30 28.84 -8.72 12.33
C LEU A 30 29.24 -9.73 11.25
N ILE A 31 28.59 -9.69 10.09
CA ILE A 31 28.95 -10.54 8.93
C ILE A 31 30.36 -10.22 8.46
N THR A 32 30.70 -8.93 8.35
CA THR A 32 32.04 -8.49 7.93
C THR A 32 33.11 -8.98 8.89
N LEU A 33 32.89 -8.85 10.20
CA LEU A 33 33.80 -9.38 11.22
C LEU A 33 33.95 -10.90 11.14
N ALA A 34 32.87 -11.63 10.88
CA ALA A 34 32.90 -13.08 10.71
C ALA A 34 33.70 -13.51 9.47
N VAL A 35 33.53 -12.83 8.34
CA VAL A 35 34.30 -13.10 7.12
C VAL A 35 35.78 -12.75 7.32
N CYS A 36 36.07 -11.64 7.99
CA CYS A 36 37.43 -11.27 8.38
C CYS A 36 38.08 -12.33 9.28
N LEU A 37 37.34 -12.92 10.23
CA LEU A 37 37.84 -14.02 11.06
C LEU A 37 38.21 -15.25 10.22
N VAL A 38 37.41 -15.59 9.20
CA VAL A 38 37.73 -16.67 8.25
C VAL A 38 38.99 -16.32 7.45
N GLY A 39 39.08 -15.11 6.92
CA GLY A 39 40.27 -14.61 6.21
C GLY A 39 41.54 -14.66 7.08
N TYR A 40 41.43 -14.30 8.36
CA TYR A 40 42.50 -14.44 9.33
C TYR A 40 42.93 -15.90 9.49
N MET A 41 41.99 -16.83 9.67
CA MET A 41 42.33 -18.26 9.84
C MET A 41 43.03 -18.85 8.61
N VAL A 42 42.66 -18.42 7.40
CA VAL A 42 43.30 -18.87 6.15
C VAL A 42 44.71 -18.29 6.00
N THR A 43 44.90 -17.00 6.30
CA THR A 43 46.18 -16.30 6.12
C THR A 43 47.16 -16.52 7.29
N ARG A 44 46.67 -16.97 8.45
CA ARG A 44 47.46 -17.26 9.66
C ARG A 44 48.60 -18.25 9.43
N SER A 45 48.53 -19.08 8.38
CA SER A 45 49.59 -20.06 8.08
C SER A 45 50.75 -19.52 7.24
N GLN A 46 50.71 -18.27 6.74
CA GLN A 46 51.68 -17.80 5.75
C GLN A 46 52.62 -16.67 6.19
N THR A 47 52.30 -15.83 7.18
CA THR A 47 53.11 -14.57 7.33
C THR A 47 53.37 -13.97 8.71
N SER A 48 52.77 -14.39 9.84
CA SER A 48 53.19 -14.11 11.24
C SER A 48 52.03 -14.34 12.22
N ALA A 49 52.31 -14.77 13.45
CA ALA A 49 51.33 -14.99 14.52
C ALA A 49 50.81 -13.68 15.16
N LEU A 50 50.37 -12.72 14.35
CA LEU A 50 49.80 -11.47 14.85
C LEU A 50 48.42 -11.72 15.49
N PRO A 51 48.09 -11.05 16.60
CA PRO A 51 46.74 -11.04 17.16
C PRO A 51 45.71 -10.57 16.12
N PHE A 52 44.48 -11.09 16.21
CA PHE A 52 43.40 -10.79 15.25
C PHE A 52 43.17 -9.28 15.03
N HIS A 53 43.23 -8.46 16.08
CA HIS A 53 43.02 -7.02 15.96
C HIS A 53 44.11 -6.34 15.10
N TYR A 54 45.37 -6.76 15.19
CA TYR A 54 46.43 -6.25 14.31
C TYR A 54 46.25 -6.71 12.86
N TRP A 55 45.80 -7.94 12.63
CA TRP A 55 45.47 -8.41 11.29
C TRP A 55 44.27 -7.65 10.70
N LEU A 56 43.24 -7.37 11.50
CA LEU A 56 42.06 -6.63 11.08
C LEU A 56 42.40 -5.21 10.61
N LEU A 57 43.33 -4.54 11.31
CA LEU A 57 43.84 -3.22 10.92
C LEU A 57 44.92 -3.27 9.83
N SER A 58 45.41 -4.45 9.45
CA SER A 58 46.38 -4.60 8.36
C SER A 58 45.74 -4.36 6.99
N SER A 59 46.57 -4.15 5.97
CA SER A 59 46.12 -4.00 4.57
C SER A 59 45.26 -5.18 4.09
N HIS A 60 45.51 -6.41 4.56
CA HIS A 60 44.72 -7.58 4.20
C HIS A 60 43.34 -7.60 4.90
N GLY A 61 43.29 -7.19 6.17
CA GLY A 61 42.04 -7.08 6.93
C GLY A 61 41.13 -5.98 6.38
N LEU A 62 41.69 -4.79 6.12
CA LEU A 62 40.96 -3.66 5.55
C LEU A 62 40.46 -3.93 4.13
N THR A 63 41.27 -4.56 3.27
CA THR A 63 40.82 -4.93 1.91
C THR A 63 39.72 -5.99 1.94
N THR A 64 39.82 -6.99 2.81
CA THR A 64 38.76 -8.01 3.01
C THR A 64 37.46 -7.36 3.52
N ALA A 65 37.55 -6.54 4.56
CA ALA A 65 36.40 -5.84 5.12
C ALA A 65 35.74 -4.91 4.10
N GLY A 66 36.55 -4.11 3.39
CA GLY A 66 36.08 -3.23 2.32
C GLY A 66 35.40 -4.00 1.19
N ALA A 67 35.96 -5.13 0.77
CA ALA A 67 35.37 -5.98 -0.27
C ALA A 67 34.03 -6.56 0.15
N VAL A 68 33.88 -7.04 1.39
CA VAL A 68 32.62 -7.60 1.90
C VAL A 68 31.54 -6.51 2.01
N VAL A 69 31.88 -5.35 2.58
CA VAL A 69 30.94 -4.22 2.68
C VAL A 69 30.54 -3.72 1.30
N ALA A 70 31.49 -3.60 0.37
CA ALA A 70 31.21 -3.22 -1.01
C ALA A 70 30.31 -4.25 -1.70
N LEU A 71 30.56 -5.54 -1.51
CA LEU A 71 29.75 -6.62 -2.09
C LEU A 71 28.31 -6.58 -1.60
N ILE A 72 28.09 -6.50 -0.28
CA ILE A 72 26.75 -6.37 0.30
C ILE A 72 26.09 -5.09 -0.20
N GLY A 73 26.83 -3.97 -0.18
CA GLY A 73 26.34 -2.67 -0.62
C GLY A 73 25.92 -2.67 -2.09
N ILE A 74 26.72 -3.26 -2.97
CA ILE A 74 26.41 -3.43 -4.40
C ILE A 74 25.19 -4.33 -4.57
N GLY A 75 25.14 -5.50 -3.91
CA GLY A 75 23.99 -6.40 -3.99
C GLY A 75 22.68 -5.74 -3.55
N SER A 76 22.70 -4.99 -2.44
CA SER A 76 21.55 -4.22 -1.97
C SER A 76 21.22 -3.05 -2.89
N LEU A 77 22.22 -2.35 -3.45
CA LEU A 77 22.02 -1.22 -4.36
C LEU A 77 21.42 -1.66 -5.69
N VAL A 78 21.93 -2.75 -6.28
CA VAL A 78 21.37 -3.35 -7.52
C VAL A 78 19.90 -3.68 -7.29
N ARG A 79 19.57 -4.39 -6.20
CA ARG A 79 18.19 -4.73 -5.87
C ARG A 79 17.33 -3.49 -5.60
N TRP A 80 17.90 -2.46 -4.98
CA TRP A 80 17.21 -1.19 -4.75
C TRP A 80 16.85 -0.49 -6.07
N VAL A 81 17.79 -0.43 -7.01
CA VAL A 81 17.57 0.17 -8.34
C VAL A 81 16.54 -0.64 -9.14
N ASP A 82 16.60 -1.97 -9.07
CA ASP A 82 15.63 -2.84 -9.74
C ASP A 82 14.20 -2.61 -9.25
N LEU A 83 14.05 -2.36 -7.94
CA LEU A 83 12.76 -2.14 -7.28
C LEU A 83 12.32 -0.66 -7.24
N ALA A 84 13.19 0.28 -7.64
CA ALA A 84 12.88 1.71 -7.61
C ALA A 84 11.74 2.11 -8.57
N GLY A 85 11.47 1.30 -9.60
CA GLY A 85 10.39 1.54 -10.57
C GLY A 85 8.98 1.19 -10.08
N GLY A 86 8.73 1.20 -8.76
CA GLY A 86 7.40 1.03 -8.16
C GLY A 86 6.92 -0.41 -8.02
N GLY A 87 5.64 -0.57 -7.67
CA GLY A 87 5.02 -1.88 -7.42
C GLY A 87 5.08 -2.83 -8.63
N THR A 88 4.95 -2.29 -9.85
CA THR A 88 5.02 -3.07 -11.11
C THR A 88 6.34 -3.83 -11.28
N ARG A 89 7.46 -3.28 -10.79
CA ARG A 89 8.75 -3.99 -10.83
C ARG A 89 8.76 -5.20 -9.90
N VAL A 90 8.15 -5.08 -8.72
CA VAL A 90 7.97 -6.20 -7.79
C VAL A 90 7.08 -7.27 -8.42
N ALA A 91 5.97 -6.89 -9.07
CA ALA A 91 5.10 -7.86 -9.75
C ALA A 91 5.83 -8.62 -10.89
N ARG A 92 6.63 -7.92 -11.70
CA ARG A 92 7.43 -8.55 -12.77
C ARG A 92 8.54 -9.44 -12.22
N MET A 93 9.18 -9.05 -11.12
CA MET A 93 10.22 -9.86 -10.46
C MET A 93 9.71 -11.27 -10.14
N VAL A 94 8.44 -11.40 -9.83
CA VAL A 94 7.83 -12.66 -9.38
C VAL A 94 7.17 -13.43 -10.53
N GLY A 95 7.28 -12.91 -11.75
CA GLY A 95 6.68 -13.51 -12.95
C GLY A 95 5.17 -13.32 -13.05
N ALA A 96 4.59 -12.32 -12.36
CA ALA A 96 3.16 -12.07 -12.44
C ALA A 96 2.76 -11.34 -13.74
N ARG A 97 1.64 -11.75 -14.33
CA ARG A 97 1.01 -11.16 -15.50
C ARG A 97 0.03 -10.07 -15.10
N ALA A 98 0.03 -8.93 -15.79
CA ALA A 98 -0.96 -7.89 -15.57
C ALA A 98 -2.36 -8.36 -16.03
N ILE A 99 -3.38 -8.14 -15.22
CA ILE A 99 -4.78 -8.40 -15.57
C ILE A 99 -5.28 -7.26 -16.44
N ASP A 100 -5.93 -7.58 -17.55
CA ASP A 100 -6.56 -6.57 -18.40
C ASP A 100 -7.81 -6.00 -17.70
N PRO A 101 -7.98 -4.66 -17.57
CA PRO A 101 -9.22 -4.08 -17.11
C PRO A 101 -10.44 -4.55 -17.92
N ASP A 102 -10.30 -4.87 -19.21
CA ASP A 102 -11.37 -5.42 -20.06
C ASP A 102 -11.35 -6.97 -20.11
N THR A 103 -10.77 -7.63 -19.10
CA THR A 103 -10.71 -9.09 -19.06
C THR A 103 -12.11 -9.72 -19.11
N ARG A 104 -12.21 -10.81 -19.87
CA ARG A 104 -13.41 -11.64 -20.02
C ARG A 104 -13.45 -12.81 -19.05
N ASP A 105 -12.35 -13.08 -18.34
CA ASP A 105 -12.26 -14.15 -17.35
C ASP A 105 -13.17 -13.84 -16.14
N PRO A 106 -14.15 -14.70 -15.81
CA PRO A 106 -15.03 -14.50 -14.66
C PRO A 106 -14.29 -14.34 -13.32
N GLU A 107 -13.18 -15.04 -13.12
CA GLU A 107 -12.43 -15.04 -11.87
C GLU A 107 -11.61 -13.76 -11.72
N GLU A 108 -10.97 -13.30 -12.80
CA GLU A 108 -10.28 -12.00 -12.82
C GLU A 108 -11.28 -10.84 -12.66
N ARG A 109 -12.48 -10.95 -13.25
CA ARG A 109 -13.58 -9.99 -13.05
C ARG A 109 -14.09 -9.97 -11.61
N LYS A 110 -14.21 -11.14 -10.97
CA LYS A 110 -14.59 -11.26 -9.56
C LYS A 110 -13.59 -10.51 -8.68
N LEU A 111 -12.29 -10.73 -8.88
CA LEU A 111 -11.24 -9.99 -8.16
C LEU A 111 -11.36 -8.48 -8.40
N ARG A 112 -11.46 -8.05 -9.67
CA ARG A 112 -11.56 -6.64 -10.03
C ARG A 112 -12.73 -5.96 -9.33
N ASN A 113 -13.91 -6.58 -9.34
CA ASN A 113 -15.10 -6.04 -8.68
C ASN A 113 -14.86 -5.83 -7.17
N ILE A 114 -14.29 -6.83 -6.49
CA ILE A 114 -13.99 -6.75 -5.05
C ILE A 114 -12.99 -5.62 -4.76
N VAL A 115 -11.95 -5.48 -5.58
CA VAL A 115 -10.94 -4.42 -5.41
C VAL A 115 -11.54 -3.04 -5.64
N GLU A 116 -12.36 -2.87 -6.68
CA GLU A 116 -13.05 -1.61 -6.96
C GLU A 116 -14.00 -1.19 -5.83
N GLU A 117 -14.79 -2.14 -5.30
CA GLU A 117 -15.64 -1.92 -4.13
C GLU A 117 -14.82 -1.42 -2.94
N MET A 118 -13.69 -2.07 -2.64
CA MET A 118 -12.83 -1.71 -1.53
C MET A 118 -12.12 -0.35 -1.75
N SER A 119 -11.71 -0.06 -2.98
CA SER A 119 -11.12 1.22 -3.37
C SER A 119 -12.07 2.39 -3.16
N ILE A 120 -13.31 2.28 -3.65
CA ILE A 120 -14.32 3.31 -3.46
C ILE A 120 -14.66 3.47 -1.97
N ALA A 121 -14.83 2.36 -1.24
CA ALA A 121 -15.22 2.39 0.17
C ALA A 121 -14.14 2.97 1.10
N SER A 122 -12.85 2.74 0.77
CA SER A 122 -11.69 3.22 1.54
C SER A 122 -11.10 4.54 1.04
N GLY A 123 -11.50 4.98 -0.17
CA GLY A 123 -10.92 6.14 -0.84
C GLY A 123 -9.47 5.90 -1.32
N VAL A 124 -9.03 4.65 -1.45
CA VAL A 124 -7.72 4.28 -2.00
C VAL A 124 -7.84 4.13 -3.52
N PRO A 125 -6.97 4.75 -4.33
CA PRO A 125 -6.97 4.56 -5.78
C PRO A 125 -6.92 3.08 -6.17
N VAL A 126 -7.62 2.69 -7.22
CA VAL A 126 -7.64 1.29 -7.68
C VAL A 126 -6.22 0.83 -8.01
N PRO A 127 -5.66 -0.18 -7.31
CA PRO A 127 -4.34 -0.71 -7.59
C PRO A 127 -4.33 -1.47 -8.92
N GLU A 128 -3.20 -1.50 -9.60
CA GLU A 128 -3.05 -2.39 -10.76
C GLU A 128 -3.06 -3.85 -10.31
N LEU A 129 -3.81 -4.68 -11.04
CA LEU A 129 -4.00 -6.09 -10.68
C LEU A 129 -3.08 -6.99 -11.49
N TYR A 130 -2.44 -7.93 -10.81
CA TYR A 130 -1.57 -8.93 -11.41
C TYR A 130 -1.92 -10.32 -10.90
N VAL A 131 -1.67 -11.33 -11.72
CA VAL A 131 -1.87 -12.74 -11.38
C VAL A 131 -0.60 -13.56 -11.64
N MET A 132 -0.27 -14.44 -10.70
CA MET A 132 0.75 -15.48 -10.86
C MET A 132 0.07 -16.75 -11.38
N ASP A 133 0.04 -16.91 -12.72
CA ASP A 133 -0.70 -17.98 -13.40
C ASP A 133 -0.23 -19.40 -13.02
N HIS A 134 1.06 -19.55 -12.73
CA HIS A 134 1.67 -20.87 -12.45
C HIS A 134 1.62 -21.28 -10.98
N GLU A 135 1.12 -20.41 -10.08
CA GLU A 135 1.12 -20.66 -8.64
C GLU A 135 -0.25 -21.17 -8.17
N THR A 136 -0.25 -22.39 -7.63
CA THR A 136 -1.47 -23.06 -7.15
C THR A 136 -1.73 -22.84 -5.66
N GLY A 137 -0.73 -22.40 -4.89
CA GLY A 137 -0.91 -22.00 -3.49
C GLY A 137 -1.83 -20.79 -3.36
N ILE A 138 -2.58 -20.70 -2.26
CA ILE A 138 -3.45 -19.54 -2.00
C ILE A 138 -2.61 -18.42 -1.41
N ASN A 139 -2.35 -17.39 -2.20
CA ASN A 139 -1.58 -16.23 -1.78
C ASN A 139 -1.97 -14.94 -2.52
N ALA A 140 -1.72 -13.81 -1.86
CA ALA A 140 -1.85 -12.46 -2.42
C ALA A 140 -0.84 -11.54 -1.72
N PHE A 141 -0.47 -10.43 -2.35
CA PHE A 141 0.31 -9.37 -1.70
C PHE A 141 0.14 -8.03 -2.41
N VAL A 142 0.42 -6.94 -1.69
CA VAL A 142 0.53 -5.60 -2.25
C VAL A 142 1.96 -5.05 -2.26
N ALA A 143 2.31 -4.32 -3.31
CA ALA A 143 3.62 -3.70 -3.47
C ALA A 143 3.51 -2.27 -4.02
N GLY A 144 4.42 -1.40 -3.59
CA GLY A 144 4.44 0.01 -3.98
C GLY A 144 5.06 0.90 -2.92
N TYR A 145 5.30 2.17 -3.25
CA TYR A 145 5.84 3.15 -2.31
C TYR A 145 4.80 4.15 -1.80
N THR A 146 3.73 4.35 -2.57
CA THR A 146 2.58 5.21 -2.27
C THR A 146 1.28 4.45 -2.62
N PRO A 147 0.13 4.81 -2.01
CA PRO A 147 -1.15 4.19 -2.37
C PRO A 147 -1.55 4.37 -3.84
N GLY A 148 -1.18 5.50 -4.46
CA GLY A 148 -1.47 5.78 -5.87
C GLY A 148 -0.71 4.89 -6.87
N GLU A 149 0.35 4.21 -6.44
CA GLU A 149 1.19 3.32 -7.25
C GLU A 149 1.14 1.87 -6.75
N ALA A 150 0.16 1.56 -5.89
CA ALA A 150 0.00 0.23 -5.37
C ALA A 150 -0.33 -0.73 -6.51
N VAL A 151 0.32 -1.89 -6.49
CA VAL A 151 -0.09 -3.06 -7.27
C VAL A 151 -0.54 -4.13 -6.30
N MET A 152 -1.52 -4.91 -6.72
CA MET A 152 -2.00 -6.08 -6.01
C MET A 152 -1.74 -7.30 -6.87
N VAL A 153 -1.00 -8.25 -6.33
CA VAL A 153 -0.65 -9.50 -6.99
C VAL A 153 -1.40 -10.63 -6.28
N VAL A 154 -2.10 -11.44 -7.04
CA VAL A 154 -2.77 -12.65 -6.54
C VAL A 154 -2.20 -13.88 -7.23
N THR A 155 -2.30 -15.03 -6.57
CA THR A 155 -1.99 -16.33 -7.17
C THR A 155 -3.20 -16.88 -7.92
N HIS A 156 -2.97 -17.75 -8.92
CA HIS A 156 -4.05 -18.49 -9.55
C HIS A 156 -4.83 -19.34 -8.52
N GLY A 157 -4.15 -19.88 -7.51
CA GLY A 157 -4.77 -20.56 -6.38
C GLY A 157 -5.76 -19.69 -5.60
N ALA A 158 -5.41 -18.43 -5.30
CA ALA A 158 -6.32 -17.51 -4.62
C ALA A 158 -7.58 -17.20 -5.44
N LEU A 159 -7.45 -17.01 -6.76
CA LEU A 159 -8.58 -16.73 -7.64
C LEU A 159 -9.58 -17.89 -7.70
N THR A 160 -9.06 -19.11 -7.93
CA THR A 160 -9.88 -20.28 -8.24
C THR A 160 -10.40 -21.03 -7.01
N GLN A 161 -9.71 -20.93 -5.86
CA GLN A 161 -10.05 -21.72 -4.67
C GLN A 161 -10.79 -20.94 -3.59
N LEU A 162 -10.73 -19.61 -3.65
CA LEU A 162 -11.48 -18.74 -2.74
C LEU A 162 -12.82 -18.35 -3.37
N ASN A 163 -13.87 -18.46 -2.57
CA ASN A 163 -15.15 -17.86 -2.93
C ASN A 163 -15.08 -16.33 -2.83
N ARG A 164 -16.16 -15.64 -3.22
CA ARG A 164 -16.18 -14.18 -3.25
C ARG A 164 -15.90 -13.56 -1.87
N ASP A 165 -16.51 -14.08 -0.82
CA ASP A 165 -16.39 -13.54 0.54
C ASP A 165 -15.01 -13.78 1.14
N GLU A 166 -14.44 -14.96 0.89
CA GLU A 166 -13.08 -15.31 1.27
C GLU A 166 -12.07 -14.42 0.54
N LEU A 167 -12.22 -14.24 -0.78
CA LEU A 167 -11.36 -13.36 -1.57
C LEU A 167 -11.50 -11.90 -1.13
N GLN A 168 -12.71 -11.45 -0.78
CA GLN A 168 -12.95 -10.12 -0.20
C GLN A 168 -12.26 -9.96 1.16
N GLY A 169 -12.25 -11.00 1.99
CA GLY A 169 -11.47 -11.02 3.23
C GLY A 169 -9.96 -10.88 3.00
N VAL A 170 -9.41 -11.57 1.99
CA VAL A 170 -7.99 -11.42 1.60
C VAL A 170 -7.71 -10.03 1.06
N VAL A 171 -8.53 -9.52 0.14
CA VAL A 171 -8.39 -8.16 -0.40
C VAL A 171 -8.48 -7.11 0.70
N GLY A 172 -9.42 -7.25 1.64
CA GLY A 172 -9.54 -6.34 2.79
C GLY A 172 -8.28 -6.33 3.68
N HIS A 173 -7.64 -7.48 3.86
CA HIS A 173 -6.37 -7.59 4.56
C HIS A 173 -5.26 -6.85 3.79
N GLU A 174 -5.14 -7.08 2.49
CA GLU A 174 -4.14 -6.41 1.64
C GLU A 174 -4.34 -4.88 1.58
N PHE A 175 -5.59 -4.40 1.55
CA PHE A 175 -5.88 -2.97 1.64
C PHE A 175 -5.43 -2.36 2.97
N SER A 176 -5.46 -3.12 4.07
CA SER A 176 -4.90 -2.67 5.35
C SER A 176 -3.40 -2.39 5.21
N HIS A 177 -2.65 -3.21 4.49
CA HIS A 177 -1.23 -2.94 4.22
C HIS A 177 -0.99 -1.71 3.34
N ILE A 178 -1.88 -1.43 2.38
CA ILE A 178 -1.83 -0.18 1.59
C ILE A 178 -2.02 1.02 2.52
N LEU A 179 -3.09 1.00 3.33
CA LEU A 179 -3.46 2.09 4.23
C LEU A 179 -2.44 2.32 5.34
N ASN A 180 -1.84 1.26 5.89
CA ASN A 180 -0.87 1.35 6.97
C ASN A 180 0.54 1.73 6.47
N GLY A 181 0.77 1.74 5.15
CA GLY A 181 2.05 2.08 4.53
C GLY A 181 3.08 0.94 4.63
N ASP A 182 2.61 -0.30 4.72
CA ASP A 182 3.42 -1.49 4.95
C ASP A 182 4.23 -1.85 3.71
N MET A 183 3.66 -1.63 2.52
CA MET A 183 4.28 -1.88 1.22
C MET A 183 5.70 -1.29 1.12
N ARG A 184 5.88 -0.04 1.55
CA ARG A 184 7.18 0.66 1.47
C ARG A 184 8.26 -0.02 2.31
N ILE A 185 7.90 -0.46 3.52
CA ILE A 185 8.83 -1.16 4.41
C ILE A 185 9.19 -2.51 3.79
N ASN A 186 8.18 -3.20 3.26
CA ASN A 186 8.33 -4.52 2.67
C ASN A 186 9.26 -4.51 1.45
N VAL A 187 9.09 -3.56 0.53
CA VAL A 187 9.97 -3.39 -0.64
C VAL A 187 11.41 -3.07 -0.21
N ARG A 188 11.60 -2.22 0.81
CA ARG A 188 12.94 -1.88 1.33
C ARG A 188 13.63 -3.07 2.00
N LEU A 189 12.86 -3.90 2.71
CA LEU A 189 13.38 -5.14 3.31
C LEU A 189 13.95 -6.07 2.25
N ILE A 190 13.25 -6.27 1.13
CA ILE A 190 13.74 -7.08 0.01
C ILE A 190 15.07 -6.53 -0.52
N ALA A 191 15.14 -5.22 -0.75
CA ALA A 191 16.36 -4.59 -1.26
C ALA A 191 17.55 -4.75 -0.30
N LEU A 192 17.35 -4.53 1.00
CA LEU A 192 18.42 -4.63 1.99
C LEU A 192 18.88 -6.09 2.15
N LEU A 193 17.96 -7.03 2.30
CA LEU A 193 18.29 -8.44 2.54
C LEU A 193 18.99 -9.11 1.35
N ALA A 194 18.76 -8.64 0.12
CA ALA A 194 19.41 -9.16 -1.08
C ALA A 194 20.95 -9.12 -1.02
N GLY A 195 21.53 -8.06 -0.45
CA GLY A 195 22.98 -7.95 -0.30
C GLY A 195 23.57 -9.00 0.67
N ILE A 196 22.85 -9.32 1.75
CA ILE A 196 23.25 -10.35 2.71
C ILE A 196 23.13 -11.74 2.07
N LEU A 197 22.04 -11.98 1.32
CA LEU A 197 21.81 -13.24 0.58
C LEU A 197 22.93 -13.53 -0.43
N MET A 198 23.46 -12.49 -1.09
CA MET A 198 24.53 -12.60 -2.07
C MET A 198 25.80 -13.28 -1.52
N ILE A 199 26.14 -13.05 -0.24
CA ILE A 199 27.28 -13.71 0.41
C ILE A 199 27.07 -15.22 0.49
N GLY A 200 25.88 -15.66 0.90
CA GLY A 200 25.54 -17.08 0.98
C GLY A 200 25.57 -17.75 -0.40
N GLN A 201 25.06 -17.06 -1.44
CA GLN A 201 25.08 -17.53 -2.82
C GLN A 201 26.51 -17.67 -3.36
N ILE A 202 27.40 -16.71 -3.08
CA ILE A 202 28.82 -16.78 -3.45
C ILE A 202 29.51 -17.93 -2.70
N GLY A 203 29.23 -18.10 -1.41
CA GLY A 203 29.73 -19.24 -0.65
C GLY A 203 29.31 -20.58 -1.28
N GLN A 204 28.04 -20.71 -1.67
CA GLN A 204 27.54 -21.90 -2.34
C GLN A 204 28.17 -22.12 -3.72
N PHE A 205 28.40 -21.05 -4.48
CA PHE A 205 29.09 -21.10 -5.77
C PHE A 205 30.55 -21.58 -5.61
N LEU A 206 31.30 -21.00 -4.66
CA LEU A 206 32.68 -21.39 -4.37
C LEU A 206 32.78 -22.82 -3.86
N LEU A 207 31.81 -23.25 -3.03
CA LEU A 207 31.71 -24.62 -2.56
C LEU A 207 31.51 -25.57 -3.75
N ARG A 208 30.56 -25.27 -4.66
CA ARG A 208 30.36 -26.07 -5.88
C ARG A 208 31.61 -26.10 -6.76
N ALA A 209 32.25 -24.95 -6.98
CA ALA A 209 33.48 -24.86 -7.78
C ALA A 209 34.64 -25.68 -7.17
N GLY A 210 34.78 -25.66 -5.85
CA GLY A 210 35.78 -26.44 -5.12
C GLY A 210 35.56 -27.96 -5.23
N PHE A 211 34.32 -28.43 -5.13
CA PHE A 211 34.00 -29.87 -5.09
C PHE A 211 33.71 -30.53 -6.46
N TYR A 212 33.15 -29.81 -7.44
CA TYR A 212 32.74 -30.38 -8.74
C TYR A 212 33.79 -30.26 -9.86
N SER A 213 34.90 -29.53 -9.65
CA SER A 213 36.02 -29.43 -10.61
C SER A 213 37.01 -30.62 -10.53
N SER A 214 36.58 -31.80 -10.07
CA SER A 214 37.46 -32.97 -9.87
C SER A 214 37.69 -33.83 -11.13
N GLY A 215 37.07 -33.49 -12.27
CA GLY A 215 37.00 -34.37 -13.44
C GLY A 215 38.03 -34.19 -14.56
N ARG A 216 38.92 -33.17 -14.57
CA ARG A 216 39.74 -32.93 -15.79
C ARG A 216 41.13 -32.33 -15.70
N SER A 217 41.69 -32.03 -14.53
CA SER A 217 43.07 -31.52 -14.46
C SER A 217 43.87 -32.19 -13.36
N ARG A 218 44.82 -33.04 -13.77
CA ARG A 218 45.65 -33.87 -12.90
C ARG A 218 46.93 -33.17 -12.43
N ASN A 219 47.06 -31.83 -12.59
CA ASN A 219 48.39 -31.22 -12.50
C ASN A 219 48.53 -29.79 -11.92
N ARG A 220 47.63 -29.31 -11.04
CA ARG A 220 47.97 -28.17 -10.14
C ARG A 220 47.07 -28.08 -8.90
N ASP A 221 47.70 -28.21 -7.74
CA ASP A 221 47.30 -27.72 -6.40
C ASP A 221 45.95 -28.15 -5.79
N GLY A 222 45.81 -29.42 -5.43
CA GLY A 222 44.68 -29.93 -4.61
C GLY A 222 44.49 -29.20 -3.26
N ARG A 223 45.55 -28.56 -2.72
CA ARG A 223 45.45 -27.71 -1.51
C ARG A 223 44.70 -26.40 -1.76
N ALA A 224 44.90 -25.76 -2.91
CA ALA A 224 44.20 -24.52 -3.25
C ALA A 224 42.71 -24.77 -3.50
N GLN A 225 42.39 -25.89 -4.15
CA GLN A 225 41.01 -26.31 -4.39
C GLN A 225 40.27 -26.68 -3.09
N ALA A 226 40.93 -27.39 -2.16
CA ALA A 226 40.39 -27.68 -0.84
C ALA A 226 40.19 -26.41 0.01
N ALA A 227 41.13 -25.46 -0.05
CA ALA A 227 41.01 -24.17 0.63
C ALA A 227 39.83 -23.34 0.08
N MET A 228 39.63 -23.34 -1.25
CA MET A 228 38.49 -22.68 -1.88
C MET A 228 37.15 -23.29 -1.46
N GLY A 229 37.06 -24.62 -1.36
CA GLY A 229 35.87 -25.32 -0.87
C GLY A 229 35.56 -24.99 0.60
N LEU A 230 36.57 -24.93 1.47
CA LEU A 230 36.41 -24.56 2.89
C LEU A 230 36.00 -23.10 3.06
N ILE A 231 36.57 -22.17 2.30
CA ILE A 231 36.15 -20.76 2.27
C ILE A 231 34.70 -20.66 1.79
N GLY A 232 34.34 -21.40 0.72
CA GLY A 232 32.98 -21.47 0.22
C GLY A 232 32.00 -21.95 1.28
N LEU A 233 32.34 -23.01 2.03
CA LEU A 233 31.54 -23.51 3.14
C LEU A 233 31.37 -22.47 4.25
N ALA A 234 32.46 -21.80 4.64
CA ALA A 234 32.41 -20.78 5.69
C ALA A 234 31.55 -19.58 5.28
N LEU A 235 31.70 -19.08 4.06
CA LEU A 235 30.88 -18.00 3.50
C LEU A 235 29.41 -18.41 3.37
N MET A 236 29.15 -19.67 3.00
CA MET A 236 27.80 -20.22 2.95
C MET A 236 27.16 -20.18 4.34
N VAL A 237 27.84 -20.71 5.36
CA VAL A 237 27.36 -20.71 6.75
C VAL A 237 27.12 -19.28 7.26
N ILE A 238 28.09 -18.39 7.08
CA ILE A 238 27.97 -16.98 7.51
C ILE A 238 26.80 -16.30 6.80
N GLY A 239 26.65 -16.51 5.49
CA GLY A 239 25.54 -15.98 4.71
C GLY A 239 24.18 -16.48 5.22
N TYR A 240 24.02 -17.78 5.44
CA TYR A 240 22.77 -18.35 5.97
C TYR A 240 22.46 -17.88 7.40
N VAL A 241 23.47 -17.70 8.25
CA VAL A 241 23.29 -17.09 9.57
C VAL A 241 22.83 -15.63 9.45
N GLY A 242 23.40 -14.86 8.52
CA GLY A 242 22.94 -13.51 8.21
C GLY A 242 21.49 -13.48 7.77
N VAL A 243 21.09 -14.41 6.88
CA VAL A 243 19.69 -14.57 6.43
C VAL A 243 18.78 -14.95 7.58
N PHE A 244 19.22 -15.84 8.48
CA PHE A 244 18.46 -16.22 9.67
C PHE A 244 18.14 -15.02 10.57
N PHE A 245 19.14 -14.19 10.88
CA PHE A 245 18.91 -12.98 11.68
C PHE A 245 18.09 -11.93 10.92
N GLY A 246 18.29 -11.78 9.61
CA GLY A 246 17.46 -10.93 8.77
C GLY A 246 15.98 -11.31 8.84
N ARG A 247 15.69 -12.62 8.76
CA ARG A 247 14.33 -13.16 8.90
C ARG A 247 13.74 -12.96 10.30
N LEU A 248 14.56 -13.08 11.34
CA LEU A 248 14.09 -12.84 12.71
C LEU A 248 13.64 -11.39 12.90
N ILE A 249 14.39 -10.43 12.35
CA ILE A 249 14.05 -9.00 12.37
C ILE A 249 12.75 -8.75 11.59
N GLN A 250 12.65 -9.29 10.39
CA GLN A 250 11.48 -9.19 9.52
C GLN A 250 10.22 -9.75 10.19
N SER A 251 10.33 -10.94 10.80
CA SER A 251 9.24 -11.61 11.52
C SER A 251 8.79 -10.83 12.76
N ALA A 252 9.72 -10.27 13.54
CA ALA A 252 9.38 -9.43 14.69
C ALA A 252 8.61 -8.15 14.30
N VAL A 253 8.92 -7.58 13.13
CA VAL A 253 8.24 -6.37 12.62
C VAL A 253 6.90 -6.68 11.96
N SER A 254 6.73 -7.86 11.34
CA SER A 254 5.50 -8.23 10.60
C SER A 254 4.40 -8.80 11.51
N ARG A 255 4.69 -9.65 12.50
CA ARG A 255 3.65 -10.37 13.28
C ARG A 255 2.54 -9.49 13.87
N GLN A 256 2.88 -8.37 14.50
CA GLN A 256 1.87 -7.45 15.06
C GLN A 256 1.02 -6.77 13.98
N ARG A 257 1.58 -6.57 12.78
CA ARG A 257 0.90 -5.94 11.65
C ARG A 257 -0.08 -6.91 11.00
N GLU A 258 0.25 -8.18 10.91
CA GLU A 258 -0.66 -9.23 10.42
C GLU A 258 -1.95 -9.28 11.25
N MET A 259 -1.83 -9.29 12.59
CA MET A 259 -2.99 -9.32 13.49
C MET A 259 -3.86 -8.06 13.34
N LEU A 260 -3.23 -6.89 13.15
CA LEU A 260 -3.95 -5.64 12.90
C LEU A 260 -4.59 -5.62 11.50
N ALA A 261 -3.95 -6.21 10.51
CA ALA A 261 -4.48 -6.33 9.16
C ALA A 261 -5.69 -7.27 9.13
N ASP A 262 -5.67 -8.38 9.86
CA ASP A 262 -6.81 -9.27 10.04
C ASP A 262 -8.00 -8.56 10.67
N ALA A 263 -7.77 -7.83 11.78
CA ALA A 263 -8.81 -7.04 12.42
C ALA A 263 -9.37 -5.94 11.50
N SER A 264 -8.50 -5.30 10.71
CA SER A 264 -8.93 -4.27 9.75
C SER A 264 -9.74 -4.87 8.61
N SER A 265 -9.39 -6.06 8.13
CA SER A 265 -10.17 -6.77 7.12
C SER A 265 -11.59 -7.07 7.61
N VAL A 266 -11.74 -7.52 8.86
CA VAL A 266 -13.07 -7.70 9.46
C VAL A 266 -13.82 -6.37 9.57
N GLN A 267 -13.13 -5.26 9.90
CA GLN A 267 -13.77 -3.95 9.94
C GLN A 267 -14.25 -3.48 8.56
N PHE A 268 -13.47 -3.74 7.51
CA PHE A 268 -13.78 -3.32 6.14
C PHE A 268 -14.86 -4.18 5.50
N THR A 269 -14.81 -5.49 5.70
CA THR A 269 -15.70 -6.47 5.06
C THR A 269 -16.91 -6.83 5.90
N ARG A 270 -16.85 -6.57 7.21
CA ARG A 270 -17.85 -7.00 8.22
C ARG A 270 -18.13 -8.49 8.25
N ASN A 271 -17.25 -9.27 7.64
CA ASN A 271 -17.41 -10.69 7.49
C ASN A 271 -16.21 -11.41 8.12
N PRO A 272 -16.25 -11.69 9.44
CA PRO A 272 -15.17 -12.42 10.10
C PRO A 272 -15.02 -13.84 9.53
N GLU A 273 -16.09 -14.44 9.01
CA GLU A 273 -16.01 -15.75 8.37
C GLU A 273 -15.25 -15.70 7.04
N GLY A 274 -15.34 -14.60 6.27
CA GLY A 274 -14.63 -14.46 4.99
C GLY A 274 -13.12 -14.63 5.16
N ILE A 275 -12.48 -13.79 5.97
CA ILE A 275 -11.04 -13.89 6.22
C ILE A 275 -10.67 -15.16 7.01
N GLY A 276 -11.50 -15.57 7.99
CA GLY A 276 -11.24 -16.78 8.77
C GLY A 276 -11.27 -18.06 7.92
N ALA A 277 -12.22 -18.18 6.99
CA ALA A 277 -12.32 -19.30 6.06
C ALA A 277 -11.18 -19.31 5.03
N ALA A 278 -10.75 -18.14 4.55
CA ALA A 278 -9.57 -18.02 3.68
C ALA A 278 -8.30 -18.52 4.39
N LEU A 279 -8.06 -18.09 5.64
CA LEU A 279 -6.93 -18.55 6.46
C LEU A 279 -7.00 -20.06 6.72
N PHE A 280 -8.19 -20.59 7.00
CA PHE A 280 -8.40 -22.01 7.20
C PHE A 280 -8.03 -22.83 5.94
N LYS A 281 -8.47 -22.37 4.76
CA LYS A 281 -8.11 -23.00 3.48
C LYS A 281 -6.61 -22.96 3.20
N ILE A 282 -5.93 -21.87 3.52
CA ILE A 282 -4.47 -21.77 3.42
C ILE A 282 -3.78 -22.79 4.31
N GLY A 283 -4.25 -22.95 5.56
CA GLY A 283 -3.71 -23.94 6.48
C GLY A 283 -3.87 -25.38 5.98
N MET A 284 -4.92 -25.67 5.20
CA MET A 284 -5.15 -27.00 4.64
C MET A 284 -4.42 -27.26 3.32
N LYS A 285 -4.48 -26.30 2.38
CA LYS A 285 -4.01 -26.49 1.00
C LYS A 285 -2.60 -25.93 0.76
N GLY A 286 -2.10 -25.11 1.67
CA GLY A 286 -0.82 -24.41 1.56
C GLY A 286 -0.92 -23.07 0.81
N GLY A 287 -0.06 -22.14 1.21
CA GLY A 287 0.13 -20.83 0.56
C GLY A 287 1.43 -20.72 -0.26
N TYR A 288 2.14 -21.85 -0.43
CA TYR A 288 3.49 -21.87 -0.97
C TYR A 288 3.53 -21.46 -2.44
N LEU A 289 4.57 -20.71 -2.79
CA LEU A 289 4.90 -20.37 -4.17
C LEU A 289 5.99 -21.35 -4.62
N ASP A 290 5.63 -22.30 -5.49
CA ASP A 290 6.46 -23.42 -5.88
C ASP A 290 7.30 -23.12 -7.12
N THR A 291 6.90 -22.14 -7.94
CA THR A 291 7.54 -21.87 -9.24
C THR A 291 8.51 -20.68 -9.20
N THR A 292 8.28 -19.69 -8.34
CA THR A 292 9.11 -18.48 -8.27
C THR A 292 10.40 -18.66 -7.44
N SER A 293 11.56 -18.32 -8.02
CA SER A 293 12.85 -18.32 -7.31
C SER A 293 12.96 -17.27 -6.20
N HIS A 294 12.00 -16.35 -6.13
CA HIS A 294 11.95 -15.27 -5.15
C HIS A 294 10.96 -15.53 -4.00
N ALA A 295 10.40 -16.74 -3.90
CA ALA A 295 9.41 -17.08 -2.88
C ALA A 295 9.89 -16.77 -1.45
N SER A 296 11.17 -17.04 -1.17
CA SER A 296 11.77 -16.73 0.14
C SER A 296 11.94 -15.24 0.42
N ASP A 297 12.13 -14.43 -0.62
CA ASP A 297 12.32 -12.98 -0.49
C ASP A 297 10.99 -12.27 -0.21
N MET A 298 9.88 -12.87 -0.66
CA MET A 298 8.53 -12.28 -0.61
C MET A 298 7.69 -12.74 0.59
N ASN A 299 8.18 -13.68 1.38
CA ASN A 299 7.38 -14.38 2.39
C ASN A 299 6.69 -13.48 3.44
N HIS A 300 7.19 -12.27 3.67
CA HIS A 300 6.59 -11.23 4.54
C HIS A 300 5.61 -10.30 3.85
N MET A 301 5.53 -10.32 2.52
CA MET A 301 4.57 -9.54 1.76
C MET A 301 3.30 -10.33 1.50
N CYS A 302 3.47 -11.64 1.36
CA CYS A 302 2.43 -12.60 1.06
C CYS A 302 1.46 -12.81 2.22
N PHE A 303 0.16 -12.85 1.93
CA PHE A 303 -0.93 -13.17 2.86
C PHE A 303 -0.74 -14.52 3.59
N GLY A 304 -0.20 -15.51 2.87
CA GLY A 304 0.17 -16.83 3.38
C GLY A 304 1.67 -17.09 3.29
N GLU A 305 2.13 -18.18 3.91
CA GLU A 305 3.54 -18.62 3.79
C GLU A 305 3.88 -18.95 2.33
N ALA A 306 4.73 -18.13 1.71
CA ALA A 306 5.21 -18.31 0.35
C ALA A 306 6.31 -19.36 0.23
N ALA A 307 7.09 -19.63 1.28
CA ALA A 307 8.21 -20.58 1.25
C ALA A 307 8.12 -21.65 2.34
N ARG A 308 8.36 -22.92 1.97
CA ARG A 308 8.45 -24.04 2.93
C ARG A 308 9.71 -23.91 3.78
N MET A 309 9.58 -23.45 5.03
CA MET A 309 10.67 -23.48 6.00
C MET A 309 10.48 -24.64 6.99
N LYS A 310 11.42 -25.60 6.98
CA LYS A 310 11.39 -26.78 7.86
C LYS A 310 11.79 -26.50 9.33
N PHE A 311 11.87 -25.23 9.76
CA PHE A 311 12.31 -24.86 11.11
C PHE A 311 11.37 -23.87 11.81
N THR A 312 11.11 -24.16 13.09
CA THR A 312 10.53 -23.37 14.21
C THR A 312 9.63 -22.16 13.89
N SER A 313 8.45 -22.13 14.52
CA SER A 313 7.49 -21.01 14.59
C SER A 313 8.10 -19.61 14.82
N LEU A 314 9.28 -19.52 15.45
CA LEU A 314 10.02 -18.28 15.66
C LEU A 314 10.44 -17.58 14.34
N LEU A 315 10.69 -18.33 13.27
CA LEU A 315 11.11 -17.82 11.95
C LEU A 315 9.95 -17.62 10.97
N ALA A 316 8.73 -18.01 11.33
CA ALA A 316 7.56 -17.73 10.51
C ALA A 316 7.36 -16.21 10.43
N SER A 317 7.22 -15.68 9.21
CA SER A 317 6.84 -14.27 9.01
C SER A 317 5.43 -14.01 9.56
N HIS A 318 4.60 -15.03 9.57
CA HIS A 318 3.20 -14.98 9.99
C HIS A 318 2.99 -15.60 11.37
N PRO A 319 2.09 -15.04 12.19
CA PRO A 319 1.59 -15.74 13.37
C PRO A 319 0.90 -17.06 12.96
N PRO A 320 0.87 -18.06 13.86
CA PRO A 320 0.15 -19.31 13.61
C PRO A 320 -1.30 -19.07 13.18
N ILE A 321 -1.78 -19.82 12.19
CA ILE A 321 -3.14 -19.68 11.64
C ILE A 321 -4.21 -19.84 12.72
N ASP A 322 -4.04 -20.79 13.64
CA ASP A 322 -4.97 -21.00 14.76
C ASP A 322 -5.08 -19.74 15.65
N GLU A 323 -3.97 -19.04 15.89
CA GLU A 323 -3.95 -17.80 16.68
C GLU A 323 -4.67 -16.67 15.95
N ARG A 324 -4.42 -16.52 14.64
CA ARG A 324 -5.08 -15.53 13.80
C ARG A 324 -6.60 -15.72 13.75
N ILE A 325 -7.06 -16.95 13.49
CA ILE A 325 -8.50 -17.24 13.38
C ILE A 325 -9.20 -17.07 14.74
N ASN A 326 -8.58 -17.49 15.84
CA ASN A 326 -9.14 -17.27 17.17
C ASN A 326 -9.19 -15.79 17.57
N ALA A 327 -8.22 -14.99 17.13
CA ALA A 327 -8.22 -13.54 17.36
C ALA A 327 -9.29 -12.81 16.53
N ILE A 328 -9.58 -13.29 15.31
CA ILE A 328 -10.69 -12.79 14.48
C ILE A 328 -12.02 -13.04 15.18
N GLN A 329 -12.28 -14.29 15.55
CA GLN A 329 -13.49 -14.67 16.26
C GLN A 329 -13.28 -15.96 17.07
N PRO A 330 -13.40 -15.90 18.41
CA PRO A 330 -13.31 -17.10 19.24
C PRO A 330 -14.32 -18.17 18.82
N GLY A 331 -13.85 -19.41 18.67
CA GLY A 331 -14.69 -20.56 18.28
C GLY A 331 -14.93 -20.70 16.78
N LEU A 332 -14.48 -19.76 15.94
CA LEU A 332 -14.61 -19.85 14.49
C LEU A 332 -13.89 -21.08 13.91
N MET A 333 -12.71 -21.42 14.42
CA MET A 333 -11.98 -22.61 14.01
C MET A 333 -12.78 -23.91 14.19
N ALA A 334 -13.47 -24.04 15.32
CA ALA A 334 -14.29 -25.22 15.59
C ALA A 334 -15.47 -25.31 14.60
N ARG A 335 -16.11 -24.17 14.29
CA ARG A 335 -17.20 -24.10 13.30
C ARG A 335 -16.73 -24.47 11.90
N LEU A 336 -15.58 -23.95 11.46
CA LEU A 336 -15.01 -24.26 10.14
C LEU A 336 -14.64 -25.74 10.02
N ARG A 337 -14.03 -26.33 11.05
CA ARG A 337 -13.74 -27.78 11.10
C ARG A 337 -15.01 -28.64 11.10
N SER A 338 -16.07 -28.20 11.78
CA SER A 338 -17.36 -28.90 11.77
C SER A 338 -17.97 -28.90 10.37
N ARG A 339 -18.07 -27.73 9.72
CA ARG A 339 -18.62 -27.62 8.36
C ARG A 339 -17.88 -28.51 7.35
N LEU A 340 -16.55 -28.56 7.43
CA LEU A 340 -15.75 -29.42 6.56
C LEU A 340 -16.13 -30.90 6.73
N ARG A 341 -16.33 -31.34 7.98
CA ARG A 341 -16.73 -32.71 8.30
C ARG A 341 -18.12 -33.05 7.77
N ASP A 342 -19.04 -32.10 7.80
CA ASP A 342 -20.40 -32.27 7.28
C ASP A 342 -20.45 -32.29 5.73
N THR A 343 -19.46 -31.70 5.06
CA THR A 343 -19.33 -31.70 3.58
C THR A 343 -18.61 -32.91 3.00
N GLU A 344 -17.86 -33.67 3.79
CA GLU A 344 -17.30 -34.95 3.34
C GLU A 344 -18.36 -36.05 3.49
N PRO A 345 -18.79 -36.73 2.41
CA PRO A 345 -19.72 -37.85 2.55
C PRO A 345 -19.06 -38.94 3.38
N ASP A 346 -19.75 -39.28 4.47
CA ASP A 346 -19.32 -40.17 5.52
C ASP A 346 -19.06 -41.59 4.99
N SER A 347 -17.84 -41.87 4.58
CA SER A 347 -17.35 -43.22 4.27
C SER A 347 -16.99 -44.01 5.54
N ARG A 348 -17.40 -43.53 6.72
CA ARG A 348 -17.13 -44.15 8.03
C ARG A 348 -18.37 -44.51 8.84
N LEU A 349 -19.55 -44.55 8.23
CA LEU A 349 -20.71 -45.25 8.83
C LEU A 349 -20.67 -46.75 8.51
N GLN A 350 -19.63 -47.41 9.04
CA GLN A 350 -19.68 -48.84 9.36
C GLN A 350 -18.81 -49.10 10.58
N GLY A 351 -19.47 -49.19 11.75
CA GLY A 351 -18.90 -49.87 12.90
C GLY A 351 -18.96 -49.10 14.22
N GLN A 352 -19.88 -49.57 15.08
CA GLN A 352 -19.94 -49.40 16.53
C GLN A 352 -20.49 -48.04 16.99
N GLY A 353 -21.59 -47.95 17.73
CA GLY A 353 -22.11 -48.87 18.74
C GLY A 353 -22.36 -48.04 19.99
N SER A 354 -23.63 -47.83 20.31
CA SER A 354 -24.20 -47.07 21.43
C SER A 354 -23.49 -47.18 22.79
N SER A 355 -23.36 -46.07 23.53
CA SER A 355 -24.00 -45.82 24.84
C SER A 355 -23.69 -44.41 25.40
N PRO A 356 -24.54 -43.85 26.30
CA PRO A 356 -24.63 -42.40 26.54
C PRO A 356 -24.12 -41.92 27.91
N GLU A 357 -24.04 -40.59 28.02
CA GLU A 357 -24.01 -39.75 29.22
C GLU A 357 -22.77 -39.79 30.16
N LYS A 358 -22.14 -38.62 30.28
CA LYS A 358 -21.93 -37.96 31.58
C LYS A 358 -21.80 -36.44 31.38
N ALA A 359 -22.82 -35.73 31.86
CA ALA A 359 -22.78 -34.31 32.12
C ALA A 359 -21.76 -34.01 33.24
N GLY A 360 -20.95 -32.98 33.04
CA GLY A 360 -20.08 -32.41 34.06
C GLY A 360 -20.19 -30.89 34.00
N LEU A 361 -21.02 -30.33 34.87
CA LEU A 361 -20.96 -28.92 35.26
C LEU A 361 -19.58 -28.64 35.87
N GLY A 362 -18.93 -27.59 35.38
CA GLY A 362 -17.68 -27.06 35.91
C GLY A 362 -17.70 -25.54 35.82
N ASP A 363 -18.19 -24.95 36.90
CA ASP A 363 -18.49 -23.54 37.09
C ASP A 363 -17.22 -22.67 37.19
N LEU A 364 -17.36 -21.42 36.75
CA LEU A 364 -16.74 -20.19 37.26
C LEU A 364 -15.37 -20.27 37.97
N VAL A 365 -14.33 -19.69 37.35
CA VAL A 365 -13.42 -18.77 38.06
C VAL A 365 -13.00 -17.62 37.16
N SER A 366 -13.62 -16.47 37.41
CA SER A 366 -13.08 -15.15 37.09
C SER A 366 -11.92 -14.86 38.06
N GLN A 367 -10.72 -14.56 37.55
CA GLN A 367 -9.74 -13.81 38.32
C GLN A 367 -9.17 -12.65 37.52
N VAL A 368 -9.55 -11.48 38.04
CA VAL A 368 -9.09 -10.14 37.77
C VAL A 368 -7.58 -10.04 37.98
N VAL A 369 -6.87 -9.48 37.00
CA VAL A 369 -5.56 -8.84 37.21
C VAL A 369 -5.62 -7.48 36.51
N GLU A 370 -5.68 -6.42 37.30
CA GLU A 370 -5.37 -5.06 36.86
C GLU A 370 -3.87 -4.94 36.53
N PRO A 371 -3.53 -4.04 35.60
CA PRO A 371 -2.42 -3.15 35.88
C PRO A 371 -2.80 -1.68 35.73
N ALA A 372 -2.60 -0.97 36.84
CA ALA A 372 -2.20 0.41 37.04
C ALA A 372 -2.18 1.36 35.82
N GLN A 373 -2.98 2.41 35.98
CA GLN A 373 -3.03 3.60 35.15
C GLN A 373 -1.73 4.44 35.25
N SER A 374 -1.18 4.82 34.10
CA SER A 374 -0.58 6.15 33.92
C SER A 374 -0.45 6.47 32.43
N ALA A 375 -1.55 6.89 31.81
CA ALA A 375 -1.55 7.43 30.46
C ALA A 375 -1.79 8.95 30.54
N LYS A 376 -0.71 9.72 30.38
CA LYS A 376 -0.80 11.16 30.10
C LYS A 376 -1.59 11.35 28.81
N LYS A 377 -2.78 11.94 28.91
CA LYS A 377 -3.57 12.44 27.78
C LYS A 377 -2.78 13.58 27.13
N TYR A 378 -2.22 13.35 25.95
CA TYR A 378 -1.77 14.41 25.06
C TYR A 378 -2.84 14.61 23.99
N SER A 379 -3.57 15.73 24.09
CA SER A 379 -4.42 16.24 23.01
C SER A 379 -3.53 16.60 21.82
N LEU A 380 -3.84 16.06 20.63
CA LEU A 380 -3.07 16.22 19.40
C LEU A 380 -3.73 17.16 18.38
N SER A 381 -4.61 18.07 18.84
CA SER A 381 -5.14 19.15 18.01
C SER A 381 -5.17 20.45 18.83
N PRO A 382 -4.57 21.57 18.35
CA PRO A 382 -4.63 22.86 19.05
C PRO A 382 -6.05 23.45 19.11
N LEU A 383 -6.98 22.96 18.27
CA LEU A 383 -8.39 23.39 18.22
C LEU A 383 -9.23 22.88 19.40
N ALA A 384 -8.81 21.83 20.12
CA ALA A 384 -9.59 21.31 21.26
C ALA A 384 -9.40 22.12 22.56
N SER A 385 -8.44 23.06 22.59
CA SER A 385 -8.11 23.84 23.80
C SER A 385 -8.69 25.26 23.81
N SER A 386 -9.23 25.75 22.70
CA SER A 386 -9.85 27.10 22.61
C SER A 386 -11.37 27.08 22.69
N LEU A 387 -12.00 25.90 22.58
CA LEU A 387 -13.46 25.72 22.63
C LEU A 387 -13.90 25.14 23.97
N THR A 388 -13.87 25.94 25.03
CA THR A 388 -14.67 25.67 26.23
C THR A 388 -15.48 26.90 26.61
N ASN A 389 -16.64 27.01 25.98
CA ASN A 389 -17.86 27.38 26.70
C ASN A 389 -19.10 26.93 25.92
N GLN A 390 -19.25 25.61 25.74
CA GLN A 390 -20.53 24.88 25.68
C GLN A 390 -20.29 23.37 25.48
N PRO A 391 -21.02 22.48 26.17
CA PRO A 391 -20.86 21.04 26.02
C PRO A 391 -21.71 20.55 24.83
N ALA A 392 -21.20 20.68 23.61
CA ALA A 392 -21.69 19.93 22.46
C ALA A 392 -20.82 18.68 22.28
N ALA A 393 -21.46 17.53 22.09
CA ALA A 393 -20.78 16.25 21.88
C ALA A 393 -19.69 16.37 20.81
N ALA A 394 -18.48 15.88 21.11
CA ALA A 394 -17.33 15.98 20.22
C ALA A 394 -17.63 15.35 18.85
N THR A 395 -17.88 16.18 17.85
CA THR A 395 -18.03 15.76 16.45
C THR A 395 -16.71 15.09 16.03
N PRO A 396 -16.73 13.88 15.45
CA PRO A 396 -15.51 13.21 15.02
C PRO A 396 -14.78 14.07 13.97
N THR A 397 -13.49 14.34 14.19
CA THR A 397 -12.67 15.13 13.27
C THR A 397 -12.53 14.42 11.92
N LEU A 398 -12.48 15.17 10.83
CA LEU A 398 -12.48 14.62 9.47
C LEU A 398 -11.22 13.78 9.18
N SER A 399 -10.10 14.14 9.80
CA SER A 399 -8.84 13.37 9.76
C SER A 399 -8.97 11.95 10.33
N SER A 400 -9.92 11.70 11.23
CA SER A 400 -10.19 10.36 11.78
C SER A 400 -10.84 9.42 10.77
N ARG A 401 -11.51 9.96 9.74
CA ARG A 401 -12.11 9.20 8.65
C ARG A 401 -11.09 8.79 7.58
N VAL A 402 -9.95 9.49 7.48
CA VAL A 402 -8.89 9.21 6.49
C VAL A 402 -8.40 7.76 6.64
N GLY A 403 -8.46 6.99 5.57
CA GLY A 403 -8.01 5.59 5.54
C GLY A 403 -8.83 4.68 6.44
N THR A 404 -10.12 4.97 6.61
CA THR A 404 -11.09 4.11 7.28
C THR A 404 -12.26 3.81 6.35
N VAL A 405 -12.88 2.64 6.51
CA VAL A 405 -14.11 2.26 5.80
C VAL A 405 -15.26 2.33 6.80
N SER A 406 -16.31 3.06 6.46
CA SER A 406 -17.52 3.20 7.28
C SER A 406 -18.69 2.43 6.67
N ALA A 407 -19.81 2.31 7.40
CA ALA A 407 -21.00 1.65 6.85
C ALA A 407 -21.59 2.37 5.67
N ASP A 408 -21.51 3.69 5.73
CA ASP A 408 -22.13 4.53 4.74
C ASP A 408 -21.24 4.61 3.49
N SER A 409 -19.91 4.55 3.64
CA SER A 409 -19.00 4.50 2.49
C SER A 409 -19.09 3.17 1.74
N GLU A 410 -19.21 2.04 2.44
CA GLU A 410 -19.42 0.72 1.83
C GLU A 410 -20.77 0.65 1.10
N ARG A 411 -21.85 1.09 1.76
CA ARG A 411 -23.19 1.12 1.16
C ARG A 411 -23.25 2.05 -0.05
N PHE A 412 -22.57 3.19 0.02
CA PHE A 412 -22.42 4.11 -1.11
C PHE A 412 -21.71 3.42 -2.28
N ALA A 413 -20.57 2.76 -2.03
CA ALA A 413 -19.81 2.05 -3.06
C ALA A 413 -20.66 0.97 -3.75
N SER A 414 -21.33 0.12 -2.96
CA SER A 414 -22.20 -0.94 -3.50
C SER A 414 -23.36 -0.37 -4.31
N ASN A 415 -24.04 0.66 -3.80
CA ASN A 415 -25.17 1.29 -4.49
C ASN A 415 -24.73 1.95 -5.81
N LEU A 416 -23.58 2.63 -5.81
CA LEU A 416 -23.03 3.27 -7.00
C LEU A 416 -22.74 2.21 -8.06
N LEU A 417 -21.99 1.16 -7.71
CA LEU A 417 -21.62 0.10 -8.65
C LEU A 417 -22.82 -0.67 -9.21
N GLN A 418 -23.89 -0.84 -8.43
CA GLN A 418 -25.15 -1.46 -8.89
C GLN A 418 -25.94 -0.58 -9.87
N ARG A 419 -25.84 0.74 -9.74
CA ARG A 419 -26.52 1.70 -10.63
C ARG A 419 -25.79 1.91 -11.95
N LEU A 420 -24.50 1.56 -12.04
CA LEU A 420 -23.74 1.72 -13.28
C LEU A 420 -24.24 0.75 -14.36
N PRO A 421 -24.73 1.25 -15.51
CA PRO A 421 -25.08 0.37 -16.63
C PRO A 421 -23.87 -0.45 -17.07
N SER A 422 -24.07 -1.72 -17.40
CA SER A 422 -22.97 -2.62 -17.79
C SER A 422 -22.22 -2.12 -19.04
N THR A 423 -22.94 -1.47 -19.97
CA THR A 423 -22.36 -0.82 -21.16
C THR A 423 -21.43 0.32 -20.78
N PHE A 424 -21.85 1.19 -19.87
CA PHE A 424 -21.04 2.29 -19.34
C PHE A 424 -19.80 1.76 -18.61
N ARG A 425 -19.99 0.79 -17.71
CA ARG A 425 -18.92 0.19 -16.93
C ARG A 425 -17.85 -0.45 -17.81
N ASN A 426 -18.24 -1.18 -18.86
CA ASN A 426 -17.28 -1.78 -19.80
C ASN A 426 -16.46 -0.72 -20.53
N LEU A 427 -17.05 0.44 -20.87
CA LEU A 427 -16.32 1.52 -21.53
C LEU A 427 -15.22 2.11 -20.65
N LEU A 428 -15.45 2.22 -19.33
CA LEU A 428 -14.44 2.72 -18.37
C LEU A 428 -13.15 1.89 -18.38
N TYR A 429 -13.24 0.62 -18.75
CA TYR A 429 -12.10 -0.31 -18.77
C TYR A 429 -11.34 -0.31 -20.10
N THR A 430 -11.87 0.32 -21.13
CA THR A 430 -11.19 0.46 -22.41
C THR A 430 -10.36 1.74 -22.45
N ARG A 431 -9.21 1.72 -23.14
CA ARG A 431 -8.37 2.92 -23.31
C ARG A 431 -9.15 4.09 -23.92
N ALA A 432 -9.89 3.82 -25.00
CA ALA A 432 -10.70 4.83 -25.67
C ALA A 432 -11.84 5.34 -24.78
N GLY A 433 -12.62 4.45 -24.16
CA GLY A 433 -13.74 4.85 -23.31
C GLY A 433 -13.31 5.62 -22.06
N ALA A 434 -12.17 5.27 -21.44
CA ALA A 434 -11.60 6.01 -20.33
C ALA A 434 -11.14 7.43 -20.74
N VAL A 435 -10.56 7.59 -21.92
CA VAL A 435 -10.23 8.90 -22.49
C VAL A 435 -11.50 9.72 -22.74
N GLN A 436 -12.53 9.12 -23.36
CA GLN A 436 -13.79 9.81 -23.61
C GLN A 436 -14.53 10.17 -22.31
N LEU A 437 -14.37 9.39 -21.24
CA LEU A 437 -14.88 9.77 -19.92
C LEU A 437 -14.27 11.09 -19.45
N CYS A 438 -12.96 11.27 -19.57
CA CYS A 438 -12.29 12.52 -19.18
C CYS A 438 -12.86 13.72 -19.94
N TYR A 439 -13.13 13.57 -21.24
CA TYR A 439 -13.77 14.63 -22.04
C TYR A 439 -15.24 14.82 -21.63
N GLY A 440 -15.98 13.73 -21.48
CA GLY A 440 -17.38 13.71 -21.04
C GLY A 440 -17.59 14.43 -19.72
N LEU A 441 -16.72 14.19 -18.72
CA LEU A 441 -16.77 14.85 -17.42
C LEU A 441 -16.64 16.38 -17.50
N VAL A 442 -15.95 16.92 -18.51
CA VAL A 442 -15.82 18.37 -18.72
C VAL A 442 -17.03 18.96 -19.45
N ILE A 443 -17.67 18.20 -20.33
CA ILE A 443 -18.68 18.74 -21.26
C ILE A 443 -20.12 18.32 -20.97
N TYR A 444 -20.36 17.36 -20.08
CA TYR A 444 -21.69 16.74 -19.97
C TYR A 444 -22.79 17.69 -19.50
N GLU A 445 -22.45 18.79 -18.83
CA GLU A 445 -23.40 19.82 -18.39
C GLU A 445 -23.70 20.88 -19.45
N LEU A 446 -22.93 20.89 -20.54
CA LEU A 446 -23.07 21.85 -21.62
C LEU A 446 -24.21 21.49 -22.57
N THR A 447 -24.71 22.48 -23.30
CA THR A 447 -25.68 22.23 -24.38
C THR A 447 -25.03 21.49 -25.54
N ALA A 448 -25.82 20.77 -26.35
CA ALA A 448 -25.31 19.97 -27.48
C ALA A 448 -24.48 20.80 -28.49
N SER A 449 -24.82 22.08 -28.68
CA SER A 449 -24.07 23.00 -29.53
C SER A 449 -22.68 23.30 -28.95
N GLU A 450 -22.62 23.64 -27.66
CA GLU A 450 -21.37 23.92 -26.95
C GLU A 450 -20.48 22.67 -26.83
N GLN A 451 -21.07 21.49 -26.65
CA GLN A 451 -20.34 20.23 -26.66
C GLN A 451 -19.60 20.02 -27.99
N THR A 452 -20.29 20.27 -29.11
CA THR A 452 -19.71 20.11 -30.45
C THR A 452 -18.57 21.12 -30.67
N GLU A 453 -18.77 22.38 -30.27
CA GLU A 453 -17.75 23.42 -30.37
C GLU A 453 -16.50 23.10 -29.53
N ARG A 454 -16.69 22.68 -28.26
CA ARG A 454 -15.56 22.31 -27.39
C ARG A 454 -14.80 21.09 -27.90
N LEU A 455 -15.50 20.07 -28.39
CA LEU A 455 -14.87 18.86 -28.92
C LEU A 455 -14.09 19.13 -30.21
N ALA A 456 -14.46 20.13 -31.01
CA ALA A 456 -13.74 20.53 -32.21
C ALA A 456 -12.34 21.11 -31.92
N LEU A 457 -12.06 21.52 -30.68
CA LEU A 457 -10.72 21.99 -30.26
C LEU A 457 -9.71 20.83 -30.10
N ILE A 458 -10.19 19.59 -30.05
CA ILE A 458 -9.35 18.40 -29.88
C ILE A 458 -8.82 17.98 -31.25
N PRO A 459 -7.49 17.78 -31.40
CA PRO A 459 -6.92 17.25 -32.64
C PRO A 459 -7.50 15.87 -32.99
N GLU A 460 -7.64 15.59 -34.28
CA GLU A 460 -8.02 14.25 -34.74
C GLU A 460 -6.94 13.23 -34.34
N HIS A 461 -7.36 12.16 -33.68
CA HIS A 461 -6.49 11.07 -33.27
C HIS A 461 -7.31 9.79 -33.09
N SER A 462 -6.75 8.64 -33.48
CA SER A 462 -7.44 7.34 -33.49
C SER A 462 -8.03 6.94 -32.12
N VAL A 463 -7.25 7.04 -31.04
CA VAL A 463 -7.67 6.72 -29.67
C VAL A 463 -7.97 7.98 -28.83
N LEU A 464 -7.18 9.05 -29.00
CA LEU A 464 -7.21 10.23 -28.14
C LEU A 464 -8.13 11.35 -28.65
N GLY A 465 -8.64 11.26 -29.87
CA GLY A 465 -9.56 12.25 -30.44
C GLY A 465 -10.96 12.12 -29.85
N ALA A 466 -11.80 13.13 -30.06
CA ALA A 466 -13.21 13.06 -29.70
C ALA A 466 -13.91 11.95 -30.51
N GLN A 467 -14.57 11.00 -29.83
CA GLN A 467 -15.33 9.93 -30.48
C GLN A 467 -16.83 10.10 -30.16
N PRO A 468 -17.62 10.68 -31.08
CA PRO A 468 -19.03 11.00 -30.84
C PRO A 468 -19.88 9.78 -30.46
N GLU A 469 -19.60 8.60 -31.04
CA GLU A 469 -20.33 7.38 -30.75
C GLU A 469 -20.14 6.89 -29.31
N LEU A 470 -18.92 6.98 -28.77
CA LEU A 470 -18.63 6.59 -27.40
C LEU A 470 -19.16 7.63 -26.42
N LEU A 471 -18.98 8.92 -26.72
CA LEU A 471 -19.53 10.01 -25.92
C LEU A 471 -21.05 9.94 -25.85
N GLY A 472 -21.74 9.64 -26.95
CA GLY A 472 -23.19 9.46 -26.97
C GLY A 472 -23.70 8.32 -26.08
N LYS A 473 -22.86 7.33 -25.77
CA LYS A 473 -23.16 6.26 -24.81
C LYS A 473 -22.85 6.65 -23.36
N LEU A 474 -21.85 7.52 -23.14
CA LEU A 474 -21.41 7.94 -21.81
C LEU A 474 -22.25 9.09 -21.25
N LEU A 475 -22.53 10.11 -22.06
CA LEU A 475 -23.17 11.35 -21.63
C LEU A 475 -24.55 11.15 -20.96
N PRO A 476 -25.46 10.30 -21.48
CA PRO A 476 -26.75 10.07 -20.83
C PRO A 476 -26.60 9.47 -19.43
N SER A 477 -25.67 8.51 -19.27
CA SER A 477 -25.39 7.88 -17.98
C SER A 477 -24.71 8.85 -17.00
N LEU A 478 -23.83 9.74 -17.48
CA LEU A 478 -23.23 10.79 -16.64
C LEU A 478 -24.30 11.75 -16.09
N LEU A 479 -25.26 12.15 -16.92
CA LEU A 479 -26.39 12.99 -16.51
C LEU A 479 -27.30 12.28 -15.49
N GLU A 480 -27.54 10.99 -15.64
CA GLU A 480 -28.38 10.20 -14.72
C GLU A 480 -27.71 9.98 -13.35
N LEU A 481 -26.40 9.69 -13.34
CA LEU A 481 -25.64 9.42 -12.11
C LEU A 481 -25.38 10.69 -11.30
N GLY A 482 -25.26 11.84 -11.97
CA GLY A 482 -25.05 13.15 -11.37
C GLY A 482 -23.65 13.36 -10.79
N GLU A 483 -23.48 14.50 -10.11
CA GLU A 483 -22.17 15.01 -9.67
C GLU A 483 -21.42 14.05 -8.71
N ARG A 484 -22.15 13.34 -7.85
CA ARG A 484 -21.59 12.44 -6.82
C ARG A 484 -20.78 11.26 -7.39
N ALA A 485 -21.00 10.92 -8.66
CA ALA A 485 -20.32 9.80 -9.30
C ALA A 485 -19.03 10.22 -10.03
N ARG A 486 -18.77 11.52 -10.25
CA ARG A 486 -17.68 12.01 -11.12
C ARG A 486 -16.31 11.42 -10.74
N PHE A 487 -15.90 11.58 -9.48
CA PHE A 487 -14.63 11.06 -8.97
C PHE A 487 -14.55 9.53 -8.92
N PRO A 488 -15.55 8.82 -8.35
CA PRO A 488 -15.55 7.37 -8.41
C PRO A 488 -15.41 6.81 -9.83
N MET A 489 -16.08 7.39 -10.82
CA MET A 489 -15.96 6.96 -12.23
C MET A 489 -14.56 7.20 -12.78
N LEU A 490 -13.95 8.34 -12.46
CA LEU A 490 -12.57 8.65 -12.82
C LEU A 490 -11.60 7.64 -12.22
N GLU A 491 -11.78 7.28 -10.94
CA GLU A 491 -10.96 6.27 -10.24
C GLU A 491 -11.10 4.87 -10.84
N LEU A 492 -12.32 4.49 -11.24
CA LEU A 492 -12.58 3.23 -11.95
C LEU A 492 -11.92 3.18 -13.33
N ALA A 493 -11.79 4.33 -14.00
CA ALA A 493 -11.15 4.43 -15.31
C ALA A 493 -9.61 4.49 -15.23
N MET A 494 -9.03 4.80 -14.06
CA MET A 494 -7.59 4.94 -13.89
C MET A 494 -6.75 3.73 -14.35
N PRO A 495 -7.13 2.46 -14.08
CA PRO A 495 -6.39 1.31 -14.59
C PRO A 495 -6.27 1.28 -16.12
N ALA A 496 -7.31 1.74 -16.84
CA ALA A 496 -7.29 1.84 -18.30
C ALA A 496 -6.44 3.04 -18.76
N LEU A 497 -6.51 4.17 -18.07
CA LEU A 497 -5.70 5.36 -18.37
C LEU A 497 -4.19 5.12 -18.15
N ARG A 498 -3.82 4.33 -17.13
CA ARG A 498 -2.41 3.96 -16.89
C ARG A 498 -1.83 3.07 -17.99
N LYS A 499 -2.65 2.43 -18.82
CA LYS A 499 -2.17 1.67 -19.98
C LYS A 499 -1.74 2.55 -21.16
N LEU A 500 -2.05 3.84 -21.14
CA LEU A 500 -1.57 4.78 -22.15
C LEU A 500 -0.04 4.91 -22.06
N ASP A 501 0.60 5.02 -23.22
CA ASP A 501 2.02 5.29 -23.30
C ASP A 501 2.33 6.72 -22.79
N PRO A 502 3.56 7.03 -22.35
CA PRO A 502 3.90 8.34 -21.80
C PRO A 502 3.50 9.52 -22.71
N GLU A 503 3.72 9.40 -24.03
CA GLU A 503 3.33 10.42 -25.01
C GLU A 503 1.81 10.56 -25.15
N GLU A 504 1.08 9.44 -25.09
CA GLU A 504 -0.39 9.43 -25.11
C GLU A 504 -0.97 10.09 -23.86
N ARG A 505 -0.35 9.86 -22.69
CA ARG A 505 -0.75 10.51 -21.42
C ARG A 505 -0.56 12.02 -21.48
N ASP A 506 0.60 12.49 -21.96
CA ASP A 506 0.86 13.92 -22.10
C ASP A 506 -0.12 14.58 -23.09
N THR A 507 -0.46 13.87 -24.17
CA THR A 507 -1.46 14.33 -25.15
C THR A 507 -2.86 14.42 -24.54
N LEU A 508 -3.29 13.40 -23.77
CA LEU A 508 -4.55 13.43 -23.03
C LEU A 508 -4.61 14.62 -22.06
N LEU A 509 -3.55 14.82 -21.26
CA LEU A 509 -3.47 15.92 -20.31
C LEU A 509 -3.56 17.28 -21.01
N ALA A 510 -2.89 17.44 -22.15
CA ALA A 510 -2.97 18.64 -22.96
C ALA A 510 -4.38 18.87 -23.54
N ASN A 511 -5.05 17.82 -24.02
CA ASN A 511 -6.41 17.91 -24.56
C ASN A 511 -7.43 18.30 -23.48
N VAL A 512 -7.39 17.65 -22.31
CA VAL A 512 -8.25 18.02 -21.18
C VAL A 512 -7.99 19.47 -20.76
N GLN A 513 -6.73 19.90 -20.71
CA GLN A 513 -6.40 21.28 -20.39
C GLN A 513 -6.96 22.28 -21.41
N LYS A 514 -6.93 21.96 -22.72
CA LYS A 514 -7.54 22.80 -23.76
C LYS A 514 -9.05 22.93 -23.56
N LEU A 515 -9.75 21.84 -23.24
CA LEU A 515 -11.19 21.86 -23.01
C LEU A 515 -11.57 22.73 -21.81
N VAL A 516 -10.83 22.60 -20.70
CA VAL A 516 -11.05 23.39 -19.47
C VAL A 516 -10.74 24.88 -19.69
N GLN A 517 -9.79 25.22 -20.56
CA GLN A 517 -9.41 26.61 -20.81
C GLN A 517 -10.27 27.30 -21.88
N ALA A 518 -11.18 26.58 -22.54
CA ALA A 518 -11.91 27.07 -23.71
C ALA A 518 -12.78 28.31 -23.41
N ASP A 519 -13.39 28.38 -22.22
CA ASP A 519 -14.30 29.47 -21.83
C ASP A 519 -13.63 30.53 -20.92
N ASN A 520 -12.30 30.43 -20.73
CA ASN A 520 -11.51 31.27 -19.82
C ASN A 520 -12.01 31.28 -18.35
N ARG A 521 -12.80 30.28 -17.95
CA ARG A 521 -13.26 30.08 -16.56
C ARG A 521 -12.85 28.67 -16.14
N VAL A 522 -12.46 28.50 -14.88
CA VAL A 522 -12.13 27.18 -14.35
C VAL A 522 -12.98 26.92 -13.12
N THR A 523 -13.83 25.92 -13.20
CA THR A 523 -14.64 25.45 -12.09
C THR A 523 -13.79 24.68 -11.08
N LEU A 524 -14.29 24.51 -9.85
CA LEU A 524 -13.61 23.70 -8.83
C LEU A 524 -13.43 22.24 -9.28
N PHE A 525 -14.44 21.69 -9.96
CA PHE A 525 -14.38 20.34 -10.50
C PHE A 525 -13.31 20.19 -11.59
N GLU A 526 -13.25 21.09 -12.57
CA GLU A 526 -12.23 21.04 -13.63
C GLU A 526 -10.81 21.18 -13.08
N LEU A 527 -10.64 22.04 -12.07
CA LEU A 527 -9.40 22.12 -11.30
C LEU A 527 -9.07 20.80 -10.62
N ALA A 528 -10.06 20.15 -10.03
CA ALA A 528 -9.90 18.90 -9.33
C ALA A 528 -9.54 17.74 -10.27
N LEU A 529 -10.25 17.64 -11.40
CA LEU A 529 -10.02 16.68 -12.48
C LEU A 529 -8.62 16.83 -13.08
N THR A 530 -8.23 18.04 -13.48
CA THR A 530 -6.93 18.29 -14.11
C THR A 530 -5.76 18.01 -13.17
N THR A 531 -5.89 18.39 -11.90
CA THR A 531 -4.87 18.13 -10.88
C THR A 531 -4.75 16.64 -10.58
N PHE A 532 -5.88 15.93 -10.48
CA PHE A 532 -5.92 14.48 -10.27
C PHE A 532 -5.26 13.74 -11.44
N LEU A 533 -5.67 14.03 -12.68
CA LEU A 533 -5.08 13.41 -13.88
C LEU A 533 -3.58 13.68 -13.97
N TRP A 534 -3.13 14.91 -13.69
CA TRP A 534 -1.71 15.23 -13.75
C TRP A 534 -0.90 14.48 -12.67
N ARG A 535 -1.46 14.32 -11.47
CA ARG A 535 -0.83 13.57 -10.37
C ARG A 535 -0.68 12.09 -10.70
N HIS A 536 -1.69 11.48 -11.29
CA HIS A 536 -1.73 10.02 -11.52
C HIS A 536 -1.20 9.58 -12.88
N LEU A 537 -1.16 10.46 -13.89
CA LEU A 537 -0.70 10.13 -15.25
C LEU A 537 0.55 10.91 -15.70
N GLY A 538 0.87 12.04 -15.06
CA GLY A 538 2.00 12.88 -15.46
C GLY A 538 3.36 12.21 -15.29
N SER A 539 4.43 12.84 -15.80
CA SER A 539 5.81 12.32 -15.76
C SER A 539 6.37 12.07 -14.35
N GLY A 540 5.79 12.71 -13.33
CA GLY A 540 6.10 12.49 -11.90
C GLY A 540 5.22 11.47 -11.20
N SER A 541 4.25 10.85 -11.90
CA SER A 541 3.50 9.70 -11.37
C SER A 541 4.47 8.54 -11.14
N GLY A 542 4.34 7.79 -10.04
CA GLY A 542 5.34 6.75 -9.74
C GLY A 542 6.45 7.16 -8.76
N GLN A 543 6.58 8.45 -8.43
CA GLN A 543 7.73 8.93 -7.68
C GLN A 543 7.44 9.16 -6.19
N VAL A 544 8.33 8.62 -5.35
CA VAL A 544 8.28 8.83 -3.90
C VAL A 544 8.59 10.28 -3.56
N VAL A 545 7.59 11.00 -3.04
CA VAL A 545 7.78 12.37 -2.56
C VAL A 545 8.56 12.37 -1.23
N PRO A 546 9.76 12.99 -1.17
CA PRO A 546 10.53 13.06 0.06
C PRO A 546 9.93 14.07 1.03
N VAL A 547 10.06 13.80 2.33
CA VAL A 547 9.65 14.78 3.35
C VAL A 547 10.76 15.79 3.55
N LYS A 548 10.46 17.05 3.22
CA LYS A 548 11.37 18.19 3.42
C LYS A 548 10.96 19.02 4.63
N TYR A 549 9.66 19.15 4.88
CA TYR A 549 9.13 20.07 5.88
C TYR A 549 8.65 19.32 7.14
N ARG A 550 9.10 19.80 8.31
CA ARG A 550 8.76 19.23 9.63
C ARG A 550 8.08 20.22 10.57
N SER A 551 7.73 21.41 10.06
CA SER A 551 7.08 22.47 10.82
C SER A 551 6.15 23.26 9.89
N PHE A 552 4.98 23.65 10.41
CA PHE A 552 4.02 24.49 9.67
C PHE A 552 4.61 25.85 9.29
N ARG A 553 5.54 26.40 10.07
CA ARG A 553 6.16 27.71 9.80
C ARG A 553 6.82 27.80 8.42
N GLN A 554 7.36 26.69 7.91
CA GLN A 554 8.05 26.64 6.62
C GLN A 554 7.09 26.55 5.43
N VAL A 555 5.86 26.10 5.66
CA VAL A 555 4.85 25.86 4.62
C VAL A 555 3.63 26.76 4.77
N LYS A 556 3.68 27.72 5.69
CA LYS A 556 2.57 28.61 6.03
C LYS A 556 1.95 29.30 4.79
N PRO A 557 2.73 29.85 3.83
CA PRO A 557 2.14 30.45 2.63
C PRO A 557 1.33 29.46 1.78
N ALA A 558 1.71 28.18 1.77
CA ALA A 558 0.96 27.14 1.08
C ALA A 558 -0.34 26.78 1.80
N ILE A 559 -0.33 26.79 3.15
CA ILE A 559 -1.52 26.58 3.98
C ILE A 559 -2.52 27.73 3.77
N GLU A 560 -2.04 28.97 3.79
CA GLU A 560 -2.85 30.18 3.57
C GLU A 560 -3.61 30.13 2.23
N GLN A 561 -2.95 29.68 1.16
CA GLN A 561 -3.58 29.52 -0.16
C GLN A 561 -4.68 28.45 -0.17
N VAL A 562 -4.43 27.28 0.43
CA VAL A 562 -5.42 26.20 0.47
C VAL A 562 -6.61 26.59 1.35
N LEU A 563 -6.37 27.11 2.55
CA LEU A 563 -7.45 27.51 3.45
C LEU A 563 -8.27 28.68 2.90
N SER A 564 -7.65 29.62 2.19
CA SER A 564 -8.37 30.70 1.50
C SER A 564 -9.35 30.15 0.45
N LEU A 565 -8.98 29.07 -0.26
CA LEU A 565 -9.87 28.41 -1.22
C LEU A 565 -11.03 27.71 -0.53
N PHE A 566 -10.75 26.96 0.54
CA PHE A 566 -11.79 26.24 1.30
C PHE A 566 -12.78 27.18 1.98
N ALA A 567 -12.31 28.28 2.57
CA ALA A 567 -13.19 29.24 3.22
C ALA A 567 -14.14 29.94 2.22
N ARG A 568 -13.69 30.16 0.97
CA ARG A 568 -14.53 30.66 -0.12
C ARG A 568 -15.48 29.60 -0.68
N ALA A 569 -15.05 28.35 -0.70
CA ALA A 569 -15.89 27.25 -1.19
C ALA A 569 -17.04 26.96 -0.21
N GLY A 570 -16.77 27.04 1.10
CA GLY A 570 -17.77 26.76 2.13
C GLY A 570 -18.63 27.95 2.57
N SER A 571 -18.52 29.12 1.94
CA SER A 571 -19.44 30.22 2.23
C SER A 571 -19.65 31.14 1.03
N GLU A 572 -20.91 31.50 0.77
CA GLU A 572 -21.27 32.47 -0.27
C GLU A 572 -21.02 33.92 0.19
N ALA A 573 -21.02 34.16 1.51
CA ALA A 573 -20.85 35.49 2.11
C ALA A 573 -19.37 35.78 2.41
N PRO A 574 -18.79 36.88 1.89
CA PRO A 574 -17.37 37.19 2.05
C PRO A 574 -16.95 37.43 3.51
N GLU A 575 -17.86 37.92 4.35
CA GLU A 575 -17.60 38.11 5.79
C GLU A 575 -17.49 36.77 6.53
N MET A 576 -18.36 35.80 6.21
CA MET A 576 -18.27 34.44 6.76
C MET A 576 -17.02 33.71 6.26
N ALA A 577 -16.65 33.88 4.98
CA ALA A 577 -15.42 33.32 4.43
C ALA A 577 -14.19 33.81 5.20
N GLN A 578 -14.13 35.12 5.51
CA GLN A 578 -13.04 35.69 6.29
C GLN A 578 -13.02 35.14 7.72
N ALA A 579 -14.18 34.98 8.37
CA ALA A 579 -14.26 34.41 9.71
C ALA A 579 -13.80 32.94 9.75
N LEU A 580 -14.28 32.10 8.83
CA LEU A 580 -13.88 30.69 8.70
C LEU A 580 -12.38 30.56 8.42
N TYR A 581 -11.84 31.42 7.55
CA TYR A 581 -10.42 31.47 7.27
C TYR A 581 -9.59 31.80 8.52
N GLN A 582 -9.99 32.83 9.28
CA GLN A 582 -9.31 33.24 10.51
C GLN A 582 -9.36 32.13 11.57
N GLU A 583 -10.49 31.47 11.72
CA GLU A 583 -10.63 30.34 12.64
C GLU A 583 -9.72 29.18 12.23
N ALA A 584 -9.72 28.81 10.95
CA ALA A 584 -8.90 27.70 10.43
C ALA A 584 -7.39 27.99 10.50
N ILE A 585 -6.95 29.21 10.19
CA ILE A 585 -5.52 29.58 10.17
C ILE A 585 -4.93 29.79 11.56
N SER A 586 -5.77 30.12 12.56
CA SER A 586 -5.35 30.29 13.96
C SER A 586 -4.67 29.04 14.55
N GLY A 587 -5.00 27.85 14.03
CA GLY A 587 -4.34 26.60 14.39
C GLY A 587 -2.89 26.45 13.92
N PHE A 588 -2.43 27.32 13.00
CA PHE A 588 -1.11 27.23 12.36
C PHE A 588 -0.18 28.42 12.65
N GLY A 589 -0.64 29.44 13.38
CA GLY A 589 0.17 30.57 13.82
C GLY A 589 -0.63 31.62 14.60
N ASN A 590 0.10 32.54 15.25
CA ASN A 590 -0.49 33.70 15.92
C ASN A 590 -0.59 34.85 14.91
N GLY A 591 -1.76 35.07 14.31
CA GLY A 591 -1.94 36.12 13.32
C GLY A 591 -3.40 36.58 13.24
N ASN A 592 -3.75 37.62 14.00
CA ASN A 592 -5.06 38.27 13.91
C ASN A 592 -5.20 39.18 12.67
N ASP A 593 -4.15 39.35 11.87
CA ASP A 593 -4.08 40.26 10.71
C ASP A 593 -4.02 39.56 9.33
N GLU A 594 -4.28 38.25 9.27
CA GLU A 594 -4.23 37.51 8.01
C GLU A 594 -5.52 37.69 7.21
N THR A 595 -5.39 38.29 6.03
CA THR A 595 -6.50 38.56 5.13
C THR A 595 -6.58 37.50 4.04
N LEU A 596 -7.79 37.07 3.73
CA LEU A 596 -8.09 36.09 2.70
C LEU A 596 -7.49 36.54 1.35
N HIS A 597 -6.69 35.69 0.71
CA HIS A 597 -6.07 36.03 -0.57
C HIS A 597 -7.10 36.38 -1.64
N SER A 598 -6.98 37.55 -2.27
CA SER A 598 -7.98 38.07 -3.23
C SER A 598 -8.13 37.21 -4.49
N LYS A 599 -7.03 36.63 -5.00
CA LYS A 599 -7.01 35.75 -6.18
C LYS A 599 -6.08 34.56 -5.96
N ILE A 600 -6.56 33.36 -6.28
CA ILE A 600 -5.80 32.12 -6.26
C ILE A 600 -5.71 31.61 -7.70
N THR A 601 -4.50 31.52 -8.24
CA THR A 601 -4.28 30.95 -9.58
C THR A 601 -4.04 29.46 -9.49
N MET A 602 -4.38 28.74 -10.57
CA MET A 602 -4.12 27.30 -10.74
C MET A 602 -2.66 26.93 -10.45
N GLN A 603 -1.72 27.72 -10.98
CA GLN A 603 -0.29 27.49 -10.79
C GLN A 603 0.14 27.62 -9.33
N ASN A 604 -0.38 28.64 -8.63
CA ASN A 604 -0.06 28.86 -7.22
C ASN A 604 -0.61 27.75 -6.34
N LEU A 605 -1.88 27.37 -6.56
CA LEU A 605 -2.51 26.27 -5.81
C LEU A 605 -1.75 24.95 -6.00
N ARG A 606 -1.36 24.63 -7.24
CA ARG A 606 -0.58 23.42 -7.53
C ARG A 606 0.80 23.45 -6.88
N ALA A 607 1.46 24.61 -6.87
CA ALA A 607 2.73 24.77 -6.16
C ALA A 607 2.55 24.60 -4.64
N ALA A 608 1.49 25.18 -4.06
CA ALA A 608 1.15 25.00 -2.65
C ALA A 608 0.89 23.54 -2.30
N LEU A 609 0.05 22.83 -3.06
CA LEU A 609 -0.26 21.42 -2.83
C LEU A 609 1.00 20.54 -2.94
N SER A 610 1.89 20.82 -3.90
CA SER A 610 3.18 20.15 -4.03
C SER A 610 4.08 20.35 -2.80
N VAL A 611 4.10 21.56 -2.24
CA VAL A 611 4.84 21.88 -1.00
C VAL A 611 4.21 21.16 0.20
N LEU A 612 2.89 21.18 0.33
CA LEU A 612 2.19 20.49 1.42
C LEU A 612 2.34 18.97 1.35
N ASN A 613 2.45 18.38 0.16
CA ASN A 613 2.70 16.95 0.05
C ASN A 613 4.07 16.54 0.66
N GLN A 614 5.04 17.44 0.64
CA GLN A 614 6.38 17.23 1.23
C GLN A 614 6.42 17.39 2.76
N LEU A 615 5.25 17.57 3.42
CA LEU A 615 5.13 17.59 4.88
C LEU A 615 5.28 16.21 5.51
N SER A 616 5.71 16.21 6.77
CA SER A 616 5.70 15.00 7.59
C SER A 616 4.24 14.51 7.81
N PRO A 617 3.98 13.19 7.82
CA PRO A 617 2.63 12.65 7.95
C PRO A 617 1.86 13.11 9.19
N LEU A 618 2.54 13.41 10.29
CA LEU A 618 1.91 13.86 11.54
C LEU A 618 1.38 15.29 11.47
N LEU A 619 1.79 16.08 10.47
CA LEU A 619 1.34 17.45 10.26
C LEU A 619 0.16 17.54 9.27
N LYS A 620 0.02 16.54 8.38
CA LYS A 620 -1.08 16.44 7.41
C LYS A 620 -2.49 16.39 8.06
N PRO A 621 -2.76 15.71 9.20
CA PRO A 621 -4.11 15.66 9.76
C PRO A 621 -4.64 17.03 10.15
N ALA A 622 -3.81 17.92 10.69
CA ALA A 622 -4.24 19.28 11.04
C ALA A 622 -4.73 20.05 9.81
N ILE A 623 -4.08 19.89 8.65
CA ILE A 623 -4.48 20.54 7.40
C ILE A 623 -5.83 19.98 6.93
N ILE A 624 -6.01 18.65 6.98
CA ILE A 624 -7.28 18.00 6.62
C ILE A 624 -8.41 18.46 7.55
N ASP A 625 -8.15 18.55 8.86
CA ASP A 625 -9.15 19.00 9.83
C ASP A 625 -9.50 20.49 9.64
N ALA A 626 -8.51 21.34 9.35
CA ALA A 626 -8.75 22.75 9.07
C ALA A 626 -9.55 22.96 7.76
N CYS A 627 -9.24 22.20 6.72
CA CYS A 627 -10.04 22.17 5.49
C CYS A 627 -11.46 21.67 5.76
N GLY A 628 -11.59 20.63 6.60
CA GLY A 628 -12.87 20.04 6.98
C GLY A 628 -13.75 21.00 7.77
N HIS A 629 -13.14 21.80 8.64
CA HIS A 629 -13.82 22.85 9.40
C HIS A 629 -14.49 23.88 8.48
N CYS A 630 -13.80 24.33 7.43
CA CYS A 630 -14.35 25.30 6.48
C CYS A 630 -15.59 24.79 5.74
N ILE A 631 -15.66 23.49 5.44
CA ILE A 631 -16.76 22.89 4.64
C ILE A 631 -17.82 22.18 5.48
N SER A 632 -17.62 22.05 6.79
CA SER A 632 -18.57 21.36 7.68
C SER A 632 -19.27 22.34 8.63
N HIS A 633 -19.08 23.65 8.43
CA HIS A 633 -19.54 24.69 9.36
C HIS A 633 -21.07 24.74 9.51
N ASP A 634 -21.79 24.40 8.44
CA ASP A 634 -23.26 24.39 8.35
C ASP A 634 -23.85 22.98 8.60
N GLY A 635 -23.00 21.99 8.89
CA GLY A 635 -23.37 20.60 9.11
C GLY A 635 -23.75 19.82 7.84
N LYS A 636 -23.57 20.37 6.63
CA LYS A 636 -23.88 19.70 5.36
C LYS A 636 -22.75 19.91 4.35
N VAL A 637 -22.06 18.83 3.99
CA VAL A 637 -21.03 18.89 2.94
C VAL A 637 -21.68 18.79 1.56
N GLU A 638 -21.57 19.86 0.77
CA GLU A 638 -21.97 19.87 -0.63
C GLU A 638 -21.02 19.05 -1.51
N VAL A 639 -21.49 18.65 -2.70
CA VAL A 639 -20.67 17.85 -3.62
C VAL A 639 -19.40 18.59 -4.03
N LYS A 640 -19.50 19.89 -4.31
CA LYS A 640 -18.36 20.75 -4.70
C LYS A 640 -17.31 20.86 -3.59
N GLU A 641 -17.75 20.91 -2.35
CA GLU A 641 -16.87 20.94 -1.18
C GLU A 641 -16.17 19.60 -0.96
N TYR A 642 -16.91 18.50 -1.15
CA TYR A 642 -16.34 17.15 -1.11
C TYR A 642 -15.30 16.94 -2.22
N GLU A 643 -15.57 17.40 -3.45
CA GLU A 643 -14.61 17.33 -4.57
C GLU A 643 -13.31 18.08 -4.25
N LEU A 644 -13.42 19.26 -3.64
CA LEU A 644 -12.26 20.04 -3.20
C LEU A 644 -11.49 19.34 -2.08
N MET A 645 -12.19 18.76 -1.11
CA MET A 645 -11.59 17.94 -0.05
C MET A 645 -10.86 16.73 -0.65
N ARG A 646 -11.49 16.03 -1.61
CA ARG A 646 -10.90 14.89 -2.30
C ARG A 646 -9.65 15.26 -3.06
N LEU A 647 -9.61 16.42 -3.73
CA LEU A 647 -8.40 16.96 -4.35
C LEU A 647 -7.27 17.15 -3.34
N VAL A 648 -7.52 17.85 -2.23
CA VAL A 648 -6.45 18.07 -1.23
C VAL A 648 -5.98 16.76 -0.63
N ALA A 649 -6.91 15.87 -0.29
CA ALA A 649 -6.58 14.58 0.29
C ALA A 649 -5.74 13.73 -0.66
N ASP A 650 -6.11 13.64 -1.94
CA ASP A 650 -5.33 12.94 -2.98
C ASP A 650 -3.92 13.54 -3.15
N GLN A 651 -3.81 14.87 -3.20
CA GLN A 651 -2.50 15.53 -3.29
C GLN A 651 -1.62 15.31 -2.06
N LEU A 652 -2.22 15.04 -0.90
CA LEU A 652 -1.50 14.73 0.34
C LEU A 652 -1.27 13.22 0.53
N ASP A 653 -1.58 12.37 -0.45
CA ASP A 653 -1.56 10.90 -0.34
C ASP A 653 -2.41 10.39 0.86
N CYS A 654 -3.55 11.06 1.09
CA CYS A 654 -4.50 10.77 2.15
C CYS A 654 -5.78 10.17 1.54
N PRO A 655 -6.05 8.87 1.71
CA PRO A 655 -7.24 8.23 1.18
C PRO A 655 -8.47 8.73 1.95
N MET A 656 -9.28 9.55 1.28
CA MET A 656 -10.49 10.15 1.83
C MET A 656 -11.74 9.37 1.41
N PRO A 657 -12.43 8.65 2.31
CA PRO A 657 -13.68 8.01 1.94
C PRO A 657 -14.75 9.05 1.58
N PRO A 658 -15.85 8.64 0.90
CA PRO A 658 -17.05 9.46 0.74
C PRO A 658 -17.56 10.03 2.07
N LEU A 659 -18.01 11.29 2.07
CA LEU A 659 -18.46 12.03 3.27
C LEU A 659 -19.97 12.05 3.47
#